data_AF-A0A7R8YYR2-F1
#
_entry.id   AF-A0A7R8YYR2-F1
#
_cell.length_a   1.000
_cell.length_b   1.000
_cell.length_c   1.000
_cell.angle_alpha   90.00
_cell.angle_beta   90.00
_cell.angle_gamma   90.00
#
_symmetry.space_group_name_H-M   'P 1'
#
loop_
_entity.id
_entity.type
_entity.pdbx_description
1 polymer ?
#
loop_
_entity_poly.entity_id
_entity_poly.type
_entity_poly.pdbx_seq_one_letter_code
_entity_poly.pdbx_strand_id
1 'polypeptide(L)'
;MAKIRLKQLLAFLICLENLLFLAECARDEEGPYQGKYIGKLNSYHHQVSGEIYAVNEFTLLLTNFNYDGDGLDTFFWAGAANRPGPQGFIVPDEHGNTNVLERYFNREFTLTLPDNKKLTEIKWFAIFDLNSQNNFGDIYIPDEFEPPMAQRISTLLKRSHNVTSSSIEILDSKTIRIPDLTYDGLGRETYFWAGVGPQPSSKGFKIPDEMGYLDSIRKYDKETITLELPGDKTIFDIDWFSIYDLELKENFGSVLISDGLNVPPSLVKVFPLKQSLPNCRQLHKKLLVSWEVFGPQITFQLSGQVGENEYMSFGISGSETSTQMIGADVVVAYIHGGRGFTTDYNITSLAPCVQVLGQSKGVCRDDLLGGLDSFQLNTFAREDGINTLVFRRTLISSDPGDKVIYLDHPMQMVWAIGPLDSNKEPAYHDLYPKANVIINFNSTEPVNDCVSFTMGEEPVPEVWDKSQIFDRAIRSFNAVLGPAGGKRGYQGITGHVSNGLAWYINGLMIPELWLRRGLTYSFKVRGGNNPHSPEYYHPLVITDEPQGGYDRLSDAKQSEIRVLAGVEFTRRGRPKPTAAGPLCLGRYPPNYDRRLDDNFPTFKKFNKTLRFHCDEGDPAILEITPNSSWPDIVYYNSFTHANMGWKIHIVDSYVRRASAGTTGTISFLVFIAALTVAVSRLF
;
A
#
# COMPACT_ATOMS: atom_id res chain seq x y z
N MET A 1 37.44 66.76 15.50
CA MET A 1 36.15 66.02 15.43
C MET A 1 36.05 65.05 14.24
N ALA A 2 36.68 65.29 13.08
CA ALA A 2 36.56 64.40 11.91
C ALA A 2 37.21 63.00 12.06
N LYS A 3 38.35 62.88 12.79
CA LYS A 3 39.06 61.59 12.96
C LYS A 3 38.33 60.58 13.88
N ILE A 4 37.42 61.03 14.73
CA ILE A 4 36.67 60.15 15.66
C ILE A 4 35.49 59.49 14.95
N ARG A 5 34.84 60.20 14.01
CA ARG A 5 33.72 59.66 13.22
C ARG A 5 34.15 58.56 12.23
N LEU A 6 35.37 58.63 11.70
CA LEU A 6 35.87 57.62 10.76
C LEU A 6 36.15 56.27 11.45
N LYS A 7 36.66 56.29 12.69
CA LYS A 7 36.88 55.06 13.48
C LYS A 7 35.57 54.40 13.91
N GLN A 8 34.55 55.18 14.23
CA GLN A 8 33.21 54.66 14.57
C GLN A 8 32.49 54.09 13.34
N LEU A 9 32.65 54.70 12.15
CA LEU A 9 32.10 54.14 10.91
C LEU A 9 32.77 52.81 10.53
N LEU A 10 34.10 52.72 10.69
CA LEU A 10 34.84 51.50 10.36
C LEU A 10 34.51 50.36 11.32
N ALA A 11 34.34 50.64 12.61
CA ALA A 11 33.89 49.66 13.60
C ALA A 11 32.45 49.19 13.33
N PHE A 12 31.57 50.08 12.84
CA PHE A 12 30.20 49.72 12.49
C PHE A 12 30.14 48.86 11.22
N LEU A 13 30.98 49.13 10.21
CA LEU A 13 31.11 48.27 9.02
C LEU A 13 31.66 46.88 9.35
N ILE A 14 32.68 46.79 10.22
CA ILE A 14 33.26 45.50 10.63
C ILE A 14 32.25 44.70 11.47
N CYS A 15 31.44 45.36 12.31
CA CYS A 15 30.33 44.68 12.99
C CYS A 15 29.22 44.25 12.03
N LEU A 16 28.94 45.00 10.96
CA LEU A 16 27.95 44.63 9.95
C LEU A 16 28.43 43.45 9.10
N GLU A 17 29.72 43.41 8.72
CA GLU A 17 30.33 42.25 8.05
C GLU A 17 30.36 41.02 8.96
N ASN A 18 30.61 41.17 10.27
CA ASN A 18 30.52 40.05 11.21
C ASN A 18 29.07 39.62 11.52
N LEU A 19 28.08 40.53 11.44
CA LEU A 19 26.66 40.18 11.55
C LEU A 19 26.14 39.50 10.27
N LEU A 20 26.68 39.87 9.11
CA LEU A 20 26.42 39.21 7.83
C LEU A 20 27.09 37.81 7.79
N PHE A 21 28.29 37.65 8.35
CA PHE A 21 28.95 36.35 8.48
C PHE A 21 28.24 35.38 9.45
N LEU A 22 27.47 35.88 10.42
CA LEU A 22 26.65 35.04 11.30
C LEU A 22 25.26 34.72 10.71
N ALA A 23 24.87 35.38 9.61
CA ALA A 23 23.60 35.14 8.93
C ALA A 23 23.71 34.15 7.75
N GLU A 24 24.91 33.60 7.50
CA GLU A 24 25.20 32.74 6.34
C GLU A 24 25.39 31.25 6.69
N CYS A 25 24.76 30.79 7.78
CA CYS A 25 24.64 29.36 8.10
C CYS A 25 23.32 28.71 7.63
N ALA A 26 22.53 29.41 6.81
CA ALA A 26 21.50 28.78 6.00
C ALA A 26 22.01 28.70 4.56
N ARG A 27 22.93 27.76 4.30
CA ARG A 27 22.97 27.21 2.94
C ARG A 27 21.63 26.51 2.78
N ASP A 28 20.78 27.05 1.92
CA ASP A 28 19.80 26.23 1.21
C ASP A 28 20.63 25.14 0.52
N GLU A 29 20.79 24.00 1.20
CA GLU A 29 21.25 22.80 0.52
C GLU A 29 20.11 22.42 -0.43
N GLU A 30 20.37 22.50 -1.74
CA GLU A 30 19.47 22.00 -2.77
C GLU A 30 19.31 20.48 -2.56
N GLY A 31 18.35 20.09 -1.71
CA GLY A 31 18.14 18.69 -1.35
C GLY A 31 17.06 18.50 -0.28
N PRO A 32 16.51 17.28 -0.16
CA PRO A 32 15.58 16.93 0.92
C PRO A 32 16.28 17.05 2.28
N TYR A 33 15.54 17.38 3.33
CA TYR A 33 16.07 17.41 4.69
C TYR A 33 16.67 16.04 5.08
N GLN A 34 17.99 16.04 5.37
CA GLN A 34 18.81 14.85 5.62
C GLN A 34 19.09 14.58 7.11
N GLY A 35 18.49 15.37 8.00
CA GLY A 35 18.77 15.35 9.44
C GLY A 35 19.57 16.57 9.88
N LYS A 36 20.09 16.52 11.11
CA LYS A 36 20.82 17.65 11.68
C LYS A 36 22.29 17.58 11.25
N TYR A 37 22.74 18.60 10.52
CA TYR A 37 24.14 18.70 10.09
C TYR A 37 25.09 18.73 11.30
N ILE A 38 26.10 17.85 11.29
CA ILE A 38 27.17 17.83 12.29
C ILE A 38 28.37 18.62 11.76
N GLY A 39 28.74 18.41 10.50
CA GLY A 39 29.87 19.10 9.87
C GLY A 39 30.52 18.31 8.75
N LYS A 40 31.60 18.88 8.20
CA LYS A 40 32.45 18.26 7.19
C LYS A 40 33.61 17.51 7.85
N LEU A 41 33.94 16.33 7.34
CA LEU A 41 35.12 15.58 7.78
C LEU A 41 36.39 16.39 7.56
N ASN A 42 37.21 16.50 8.61
CA ASN A 42 38.58 16.96 8.50
C ASN A 42 39.40 15.92 7.76
N SER A 43 40.05 16.31 6.66
CA SER A 43 40.87 15.40 5.85
C SER A 43 42.34 15.51 6.26
N TYR A 44 42.98 14.38 6.55
CA TYR A 44 44.41 14.33 6.88
C TYR A 44 45.20 13.48 5.89
N HIS A 45 44.68 12.30 5.55
CA HIS A 45 45.31 11.35 4.63
C HIS A 45 44.25 10.58 3.83
N HIS A 46 44.70 9.80 2.86
CA HIS A 46 43.87 8.84 2.11
C HIS A 46 42.63 9.41 1.41
N GLN A 47 42.69 10.70 1.05
CA GLN A 47 41.61 11.43 0.38
C GLN A 47 40.26 11.35 1.10
N VAL A 48 40.29 11.19 2.43
CA VAL A 48 39.07 11.15 3.24
C VAL A 48 38.35 12.47 3.12
N SER A 49 37.10 12.44 2.67
CA SER A 49 36.23 13.61 2.64
C SER A 49 34.77 13.18 2.69
N GLY A 50 33.89 14.08 3.10
CA GLY A 50 32.46 13.84 3.19
C GLY A 50 31.81 14.77 4.20
N GLU A 51 30.50 14.84 4.18
CA GLU A 51 29.68 15.58 5.11
C GLU A 51 28.88 14.61 5.98
N ILE A 52 28.66 14.98 7.24
CA ILE A 52 28.05 14.11 8.25
C ILE A 52 26.83 14.80 8.84
N TYR A 53 25.72 14.07 8.85
CA TYR A 53 24.44 14.46 9.44
C TYR A 53 24.02 13.42 10.48
N ALA A 54 23.36 13.84 11.55
CA ALA A 54 22.64 12.93 12.42
C ALA A 54 21.22 12.72 11.89
N VAL A 55 20.88 11.47 11.58
CA VAL A 55 19.53 11.07 11.18
C VAL A 55 18.63 10.93 12.41
N ASN A 56 19.15 10.29 13.46
CA ASN A 56 18.47 10.11 14.74
C ASN A 56 19.53 9.97 15.85
N GLU A 57 19.13 9.54 17.06
CA GLU A 57 20.05 9.37 18.20
C GLU A 57 21.12 8.26 18.04
N PHE A 58 21.01 7.38 17.04
CA PHE A 58 21.88 6.23 16.81
C PHE A 58 22.56 6.23 15.43
N THR A 59 22.04 6.99 14.47
CA THR A 59 22.39 6.84 13.05
C THR A 59 23.00 8.12 12.49
N LEU A 60 24.17 7.98 11.85
CA LEU A 60 24.82 9.00 11.04
C LEU A 60 24.49 8.78 9.56
N LEU A 61 24.32 9.86 8.81
CA LEU A 61 24.33 9.87 7.35
C LEU A 61 25.64 10.49 6.89
N LEU A 62 26.37 9.79 6.03
CA LEU A 62 27.53 10.31 5.33
C LEU A 62 27.12 10.63 3.89
N THR A 63 27.38 11.84 3.44
CA THR A 63 27.15 12.28 2.06
C THR A 63 28.47 12.66 1.40
N ASN A 64 28.54 12.50 0.08
CA ASN A 64 29.74 12.79 -0.71
C ASN A 64 31.02 12.14 -0.15
N PHE A 65 30.89 10.93 0.42
CA PHE A 65 32.00 10.28 1.12
C PHE A 65 33.01 9.69 0.14
N ASN A 66 34.28 9.98 0.36
CA ASN A 66 35.41 9.47 -0.41
C ASN A 66 36.51 8.95 0.52
N TYR A 67 37.14 7.84 0.14
CA TYR A 67 38.32 7.26 0.78
C TYR A 67 39.03 6.38 -0.25
N ASP A 68 40.35 6.51 -0.41
CA ASP A 68 41.09 5.87 -1.50
C ASP A 68 41.24 4.34 -1.36
N GLY A 69 41.08 3.79 -0.16
CA GLY A 69 41.16 2.36 0.10
C GLY A 69 42.57 1.83 0.40
N ASP A 70 43.59 2.69 0.47
CA ASP A 70 45.00 2.27 0.57
C ASP A 70 45.47 1.96 2.01
N GLY A 71 44.61 2.15 3.02
CA GLY A 71 44.90 1.79 4.41
C GLY A 71 44.85 0.28 4.65
N LEU A 72 45.66 -0.21 5.61
CA LEU A 72 45.84 -1.65 5.85
C LEU A 72 44.78 -2.23 6.80
N ASP A 73 44.37 -1.46 7.80
CA ASP A 73 43.45 -1.88 8.86
C ASP A 73 42.56 -0.68 9.28
N THR A 74 41.94 -0.07 8.27
CA THR A 74 41.09 1.12 8.39
C THR A 74 39.64 0.76 8.69
N PHE A 75 39.04 1.45 9.66
CA PHE A 75 37.65 1.27 10.06
C PHE A 75 36.94 2.61 10.21
N PHE A 76 35.60 2.57 10.14
CA PHE A 76 34.80 3.61 10.78
C PHE A 76 34.94 3.46 12.29
N TRP A 77 35.31 4.53 12.96
CA TRP A 77 35.77 4.51 14.34
C TRP A 77 35.12 5.64 15.13
N ALA A 78 34.70 5.37 16.35
CA ALA A 78 34.10 6.39 17.22
C ALA A 78 34.58 6.25 18.66
N GLY A 79 34.50 7.33 19.43
CA GLY A 79 34.90 7.25 20.84
C GLY A 79 34.47 8.44 21.69
N ALA A 80 34.45 8.23 23.00
CA ALA A 80 34.08 9.22 24.02
C ALA A 80 35.27 10.04 24.55
N ALA A 81 36.49 9.68 24.17
CA ALA A 81 37.70 10.40 24.57
C ALA A 81 37.74 11.80 23.94
N ASN A 82 38.52 12.72 24.51
CA ASN A 82 38.62 14.09 23.97
C ASN A 82 39.31 14.19 22.60
N ARG A 83 39.96 13.13 22.11
CA ARG A 83 40.62 13.07 20.80
C ARG A 83 40.51 11.66 20.20
N PRO A 84 40.45 11.54 18.86
CA PRO A 84 40.60 10.26 18.16
C PRO A 84 41.85 9.51 18.58
N GLY A 85 41.71 8.22 18.81
CA GLY A 85 42.79 7.34 19.24
C GLY A 85 42.36 5.88 19.40
N PRO A 86 43.27 5.00 19.83
CA PRO A 86 43.04 3.56 19.87
C PRO A 86 41.98 3.11 20.87
N GLN A 87 41.59 3.98 21.81
CA GLN A 87 40.54 3.74 22.82
C GLN A 87 39.09 3.85 22.30
N GLY A 88 38.88 3.97 20.98
CA GLY A 88 37.55 3.99 20.38
C GLY A 88 36.96 2.59 20.16
N PHE A 89 35.91 2.52 19.34
CA PHE A 89 35.26 1.29 18.91
C PHE A 89 34.90 1.34 17.43
N ILE A 90 34.77 0.16 16.80
CA ILE A 90 34.37 0.02 15.39
C ILE A 90 32.90 0.38 15.25
N VAL A 91 32.58 1.24 14.29
CA VAL A 91 31.22 1.43 13.79
C VAL A 91 31.06 0.51 12.56
N PRO A 92 30.07 -0.40 12.55
CA PRO A 92 29.83 -1.25 11.37
C PRO A 92 29.54 -0.43 10.12
N ASP A 93 29.92 -0.94 8.95
CA ASP A 93 29.65 -0.35 7.64
C ASP A 93 28.15 -0.34 7.27
N GLU A 94 27.80 0.15 6.07
CA GLU A 94 26.42 0.23 5.58
C GLU A 94 25.72 -1.14 5.43
N HIS A 95 26.48 -2.23 5.50
CA HIS A 95 26.01 -3.61 5.43
C HIS A 95 26.02 -4.30 6.81
N GLY A 96 26.41 -3.59 7.87
CA GLY A 96 26.54 -4.12 9.22
C GLY A 96 27.79 -4.96 9.45
N ASN A 97 28.78 -4.90 8.54
CA ASN A 97 30.04 -5.60 8.70
C ASN A 97 31.07 -4.75 9.43
N THR A 98 32.00 -5.41 10.12
CA THR A 98 33.13 -4.79 10.81
C THR A 98 34.45 -5.16 10.13
N ASN A 99 34.44 -5.27 8.80
CA ASN A 99 35.62 -5.57 8.01
C ASN A 99 36.43 -4.30 7.74
N VAL A 100 37.68 -4.47 7.29
CA VAL A 100 38.52 -3.35 6.84
C VAL A 100 37.80 -2.63 5.69
N LEU A 101 37.79 -1.29 5.74
CA LEU A 101 37.12 -0.47 4.75
C LEU A 101 37.77 -0.61 3.37
N GLU A 102 36.92 -0.85 2.38
CA GLU A 102 37.29 -0.75 0.97
C GLU A 102 37.27 0.70 0.49
N ARG A 103 37.54 0.91 -0.79
CA ARG A 103 37.50 2.22 -1.43
C ARG A 103 36.07 2.76 -1.53
N TYR A 104 35.86 4.01 -1.11
CA TYR A 104 34.62 4.74 -1.30
C TYR A 104 34.80 5.88 -2.33
N PHE A 105 33.86 6.02 -3.25
CA PHE A 105 33.86 7.09 -4.25
C PHE A 105 32.48 7.75 -4.34
N ASN A 106 32.40 8.99 -3.89
CA ASN A 106 31.20 9.82 -3.85
C ASN A 106 29.95 9.05 -3.38
N ARG A 107 30.08 8.34 -2.26
CA ARG A 107 29.03 7.48 -1.73
C ARG A 107 28.16 8.25 -0.72
N GLU A 108 26.89 7.86 -0.67
CA GLU A 108 25.93 8.26 0.36
C GLU A 108 25.41 7.00 1.05
N PHE A 109 25.51 6.94 2.37
CA PHE A 109 25.06 5.80 3.18
C PHE A 109 24.89 6.18 4.65
N THR A 110 24.15 5.36 5.39
CA THR A 110 23.95 5.52 6.82
C THR A 110 24.79 4.52 7.62
N LEU A 111 25.28 4.95 8.77
CA LEU A 111 25.98 4.12 9.74
C LEU A 111 25.21 4.16 11.07
N THR A 112 24.95 2.99 11.64
CA THR A 112 24.29 2.89 12.94
C THR A 112 25.31 2.51 14.00
N LEU A 113 25.34 3.25 15.10
CA LEU A 113 26.23 2.95 16.21
C LEU A 113 25.92 1.57 16.81
N PRO A 114 26.95 0.74 17.10
CA PRO A 114 26.77 -0.59 17.67
C PRO A 114 26.27 -0.53 19.11
N ASP A 115 25.77 -1.67 19.60
CA ASP A 115 25.36 -1.88 21.00
C ASP A 115 24.36 -0.84 21.55
N ASN A 116 23.53 -0.27 20.68
CA ASN A 116 22.58 0.82 21.01
C ASN A 116 23.26 2.06 21.65
N LYS A 117 24.54 2.31 21.33
CA LYS A 117 25.24 3.52 21.75
C LYS A 117 24.63 4.75 21.08
N LYS A 118 24.50 5.84 21.83
CA LYS A 118 23.94 7.09 21.30
C LYS A 118 25.02 8.02 20.75
N LEU A 119 24.63 8.88 19.82
CA LEU A 119 25.50 9.95 19.31
C LEU A 119 25.96 10.90 20.42
N THR A 120 25.14 11.08 21.45
CA THR A 120 25.50 11.89 22.63
C THR A 120 26.56 11.23 23.53
N GLU A 121 26.86 9.94 23.32
CA GLU A 121 27.89 9.22 24.06
C GLU A 121 29.28 9.28 23.40
N ILE A 122 29.36 9.72 22.14
CA ILE A 122 30.62 9.86 21.42
C ILE A 122 30.99 11.34 21.26
N LYS A 123 32.29 11.63 21.34
CA LYS A 123 32.83 12.98 21.14
C LYS A 123 33.37 13.20 19.74
N TRP A 124 33.70 12.13 19.03
CA TRP A 124 34.22 12.18 17.68
C TRP A 124 33.88 10.91 16.91
N PHE A 125 33.82 11.07 15.60
CA PHE A 125 33.74 10.01 14.61
C PHE A 125 34.94 10.18 13.66
N ALA A 126 35.59 9.09 13.28
CA ALA A 126 36.82 9.11 12.51
C ALA A 126 36.95 7.91 11.56
N ILE A 127 37.74 8.11 10.51
CA ILE A 127 38.26 7.06 9.65
C ILE A 127 39.67 6.78 10.18
N PHE A 128 39.84 5.65 10.84
CA PHE A 128 41.03 5.38 11.66
C PHE A 128 41.66 4.04 11.27
N ASP A 129 42.98 4.06 11.05
CA ASP A 129 43.77 2.85 10.78
C ASP A 129 44.42 2.35 12.07
N LEU A 130 44.01 1.17 12.52
CA LEU A 130 44.45 0.61 13.80
C LEU A 130 45.91 0.11 13.77
N ASN A 131 46.37 -0.32 12.60
CA ASN A 131 47.73 -0.83 12.41
C ASN A 131 48.79 0.27 12.57
N SER A 132 48.59 1.43 11.94
CA SER A 132 49.47 2.60 12.03
C SER A 132 49.08 3.59 13.13
N GLN A 133 47.94 3.37 13.79
CA GLN A 133 47.34 4.26 14.79
C GLN A 133 47.15 5.70 14.28
N ASN A 134 46.86 5.84 12.98
CA ASN A 134 46.70 7.12 12.32
C ASN A 134 45.23 7.43 12.04
N ASN A 135 44.90 8.69 12.28
CA ASN A 135 43.60 9.26 11.93
C ASN A 135 43.66 9.80 10.49
N PHE A 136 42.89 9.23 9.58
CA PHE A 136 42.84 9.66 8.18
C PHE A 136 41.85 10.79 7.97
N GLY A 137 40.81 10.86 8.80
CA GLY A 137 39.93 12.00 8.90
C GLY A 137 38.96 11.88 10.06
N ASP A 138 38.57 13.01 10.66
CA ASP A 138 37.67 13.03 11.80
C ASP A 138 36.62 14.14 11.75
N ILE A 139 35.67 14.02 12.66
CA ILE A 139 34.77 15.09 13.04
C ILE A 139 34.52 15.00 14.55
N TYR A 140 34.37 16.16 15.19
CA TYR A 140 33.95 16.25 16.58
C TYR A 140 32.45 16.50 16.66
N ILE A 141 31.78 15.78 17.55
CA ILE A 141 30.37 16.03 17.88
C ILE A 141 30.33 17.14 18.94
N PRO A 142 29.54 18.21 18.75
CA PRO A 142 29.41 19.27 19.75
C PRO A 142 28.91 18.73 21.09
N ASP A 143 29.43 19.25 22.21
CA ASP A 143 29.06 18.78 23.56
C ASP A 143 27.55 19.00 23.86
N GLU A 144 26.91 20.01 23.26
CA GLU A 144 25.47 20.31 23.38
C GLU A 144 24.66 19.83 22.15
N PHE A 145 25.13 18.78 21.47
CA PHE A 145 24.45 18.26 20.29
C PHE A 145 23.17 17.50 20.66
N GLU A 146 22.02 18.06 20.30
CA GLU A 146 20.74 17.36 20.37
C GLU A 146 20.47 16.63 19.04
N PRO A 147 20.50 15.28 19.01
CA PRO A 147 20.15 14.53 17.81
C PRO A 147 18.65 14.65 17.49
N PRO A 148 18.25 14.52 16.22
CA PRO A 148 16.83 14.54 15.86
C PRO A 148 16.06 13.36 16.48
N MET A 149 14.88 13.63 17.01
CA MET A 149 14.03 12.62 17.65
C MET A 149 12.55 12.94 17.42
N ALA A 150 11.69 11.91 17.44
CA ALA A 150 10.25 12.13 17.35
C ALA A 150 9.78 13.06 18.48
N GLN A 151 9.02 14.10 18.13
CA GLN A 151 8.62 15.15 19.07
C GLN A 151 7.12 15.09 19.37
N ARG A 152 6.75 15.43 20.61
CA ARG A 152 5.36 15.55 21.03
C ARG A 152 4.98 17.01 21.12
N ILE A 153 3.93 17.39 20.40
CA ILE A 153 3.35 18.73 20.45
C ILE A 153 2.01 18.70 21.20
N SER A 154 1.37 19.86 21.32
CA SER A 154 0.10 20.00 22.02
C SER A 154 -1.04 19.22 21.35
N THR A 155 -2.13 19.03 22.10
CA THR A 155 -3.37 18.41 21.61
C THR A 155 -4.09 19.34 20.63
N LEU A 156 -5.00 18.82 19.80
CA LEU A 156 -5.90 19.66 19.01
C LEU A 156 -6.73 20.58 19.93
N LEU A 157 -6.66 21.88 19.69
CA LEU A 157 -7.52 22.87 20.32
C LEU A 157 -8.93 22.70 19.77
N LYS A 158 -9.80 22.05 20.55
CA LYS A 158 -11.21 21.84 20.22
C LYS A 158 -11.92 23.17 20.00
N ARG A 159 -12.63 23.29 18.87
CA ARG A 159 -13.56 24.40 18.61
C ARG A 159 -14.99 23.91 18.39
N SER A 160 -15.20 23.05 17.40
CA SER A 160 -16.52 22.52 17.04
C SER A 160 -16.42 21.04 16.61
N HIS A 161 -17.54 20.44 16.23
CA HIS A 161 -17.63 19.07 15.69
C HIS A 161 -16.98 17.95 16.52
N ASN A 162 -16.91 18.18 17.83
CA ASN A 162 -16.29 17.29 18.82
C ASN A 162 -14.84 16.89 18.51
N VAL A 163 -14.10 17.72 17.77
CA VAL A 163 -12.69 17.47 17.44
C VAL A 163 -11.86 17.45 18.71
N THR A 164 -11.27 16.30 19.01
CA THR A 164 -10.34 16.10 20.14
C THR A 164 -9.28 15.09 19.78
N SER A 165 -8.11 15.19 20.41
CA SER A 165 -7.01 14.24 20.29
C SER A 165 -6.19 14.21 21.58
N SER A 166 -5.39 13.15 21.75
CA SER A 166 -4.23 13.15 22.64
C SER A 166 -3.10 14.03 22.05
N SER A 167 -1.97 14.15 22.76
CA SER A 167 -0.81 14.89 22.26
C SER A 167 -0.37 14.36 20.90
N ILE A 168 -0.22 15.26 19.92
CA ILE A 168 0.18 14.91 18.56
C ILE A 168 1.68 14.59 18.56
N GLU A 169 2.07 13.59 17.79
CA GLU A 169 3.45 13.13 17.70
C GLU A 169 3.97 13.35 16.28
N ILE A 170 4.99 14.19 16.13
CA ILE A 170 5.71 14.40 14.87
C ILE A 170 6.82 13.35 14.83
N LEU A 171 6.67 12.35 13.96
CA LEU A 171 7.56 11.20 13.94
C LEU A 171 8.84 11.49 13.15
N ASP A 172 8.70 12.19 12.02
CA ASP A 172 9.78 12.62 11.13
C ASP A 172 9.37 13.91 10.39
N SER A 173 10.18 14.35 9.42
CA SER A 173 9.93 15.56 8.65
C SER A 173 8.66 15.54 7.78
N LYS A 174 7.98 14.41 7.58
CA LYS A 174 6.76 14.30 6.76
C LYS A 174 5.56 13.65 7.47
N THR A 175 5.75 13.05 8.65
CA THR A 175 4.77 12.13 9.24
C THR A 175 4.25 12.65 10.58
N ILE A 176 2.92 12.79 10.66
CA ILE A 176 2.18 13.26 11.84
C ILE A 176 1.30 12.12 12.37
N ARG A 177 1.50 11.70 13.62
CA ARG A 177 0.64 10.73 14.30
C ARG A 177 -0.30 11.46 15.26
N ILE A 178 -1.59 11.14 15.17
CA ILE A 178 -2.65 11.73 15.98
C ILE A 178 -3.35 10.61 16.76
N PRO A 179 -3.00 10.43 18.05
CA PRO A 179 -3.65 9.43 18.90
C PRO A 179 -5.01 9.90 19.42
N ASP A 180 -5.92 8.94 19.65
CA ASP A 180 -7.26 9.14 20.21
C ASP A 180 -8.11 10.22 19.50
N LEU A 181 -7.96 10.33 18.17
CA LEU A 181 -8.73 11.28 17.36
C LEU A 181 -10.23 10.97 17.45
N THR A 182 -11.01 12.00 17.75
CA THR A 182 -12.47 11.96 17.71
C THR A 182 -12.97 13.12 16.86
N TYR A 183 -13.91 12.85 15.95
CA TYR A 183 -14.60 13.83 15.11
C TYR A 183 -15.98 13.27 14.73
N ASP A 184 -17.02 14.10 14.77
CA ASP A 184 -18.41 13.64 14.62
C ASP A 184 -18.83 13.26 13.20
N GLY A 185 -18.09 13.68 12.17
CA GLY A 185 -18.39 13.37 10.77
C GLY A 185 -19.53 14.19 10.15
N LEU A 186 -19.96 15.29 10.78
CA LEU A 186 -21.10 16.09 10.32
C LEU A 186 -20.73 17.23 9.36
N GLY A 187 -19.44 17.46 9.13
CA GLY A 187 -18.98 18.45 8.16
C GLY A 187 -19.19 17.98 6.72
N ARG A 188 -19.23 18.92 5.78
CA ARG A 188 -19.56 18.62 4.37
C ARG A 188 -18.29 18.50 3.54
N GLU A 189 -17.44 19.50 3.60
CA GLU A 189 -16.15 19.56 2.90
C GLU A 189 -15.01 19.67 3.92
N THR A 190 -14.92 18.69 4.82
CA THR A 190 -13.95 18.68 5.91
C THR A 190 -12.72 17.87 5.54
N TYR A 191 -11.54 18.46 5.70
CA TYR A 191 -10.27 17.83 5.34
C TYR A 191 -9.25 17.95 6.47
N PHE A 192 -8.25 17.08 6.45
CA PHE A 192 -6.97 17.39 7.07
C PHE A 192 -6.30 18.48 6.25
N TRP A 193 -5.94 19.58 6.92
CA TRP A 193 -5.57 20.83 6.27
C TRP A 193 -4.38 21.43 7.00
N ALA A 194 -3.40 21.92 6.25
CA ALA A 194 -2.23 22.59 6.81
C ALA A 194 -1.85 23.81 6.00
N GLY A 195 -1.07 24.70 6.61
CA GLY A 195 -0.58 25.88 5.90
C GLY A 195 0.29 26.76 6.76
N VAL A 196 0.59 27.92 6.18
CA VAL A 196 1.47 28.94 6.77
C VAL A 196 0.62 30.08 7.33
N GLY A 197 1.14 30.77 8.34
CA GLY A 197 0.55 31.90 9.02
C GLY A 197 0.19 31.63 10.48
N PRO A 198 -0.28 32.66 11.21
CA PRO A 198 -0.52 32.55 12.65
C PRO A 198 -1.79 31.76 13.03
N GLN A 199 -2.65 31.45 12.06
CA GLN A 199 -3.91 30.73 12.29
C GLN A 199 -4.40 30.01 11.03
N PRO A 200 -5.17 28.91 11.19
CA PRO A 200 -5.79 28.20 10.06
C PRO A 200 -6.65 29.08 9.17
N SER A 201 -6.51 28.89 7.85
CA SER A 201 -7.26 29.64 6.84
C SER A 201 -7.52 28.80 5.58
N SER A 202 -8.38 29.31 4.70
CA SER A 202 -8.71 28.67 3.42
C SER A 202 -7.55 28.64 2.41
N LYS A 203 -6.40 29.25 2.72
CA LYS A 203 -5.21 29.29 1.84
C LYS A 203 -4.23 28.13 2.06
N GLY A 204 -4.55 27.19 2.95
CA GLY A 204 -3.74 26.00 3.17
C GLY A 204 -3.83 24.99 2.02
N PHE A 205 -3.38 23.77 2.28
CA PHE A 205 -3.44 22.64 1.35
C PHE A 205 -3.99 21.39 2.04
N LYS A 206 -4.55 20.48 1.23
CA LYS A 206 -5.09 19.19 1.68
C LYS A 206 -3.95 18.24 2.04
N ILE A 207 -4.11 17.56 3.17
CA ILE A 207 -3.32 16.39 3.52
C ILE A 207 -4.20 15.15 3.25
N PRO A 208 -3.72 14.16 2.49
CA PRO A 208 -4.44 12.90 2.33
C PRO A 208 -4.76 12.24 3.67
N ASP A 209 -5.89 11.54 3.77
CA ASP A 209 -6.23 10.78 4.97
C ASP A 209 -5.28 9.58 5.20
N GLU A 210 -5.50 8.81 6.26
CA GLU A 210 -4.66 7.66 6.62
C GLU A 210 -4.63 6.55 5.56
N MET A 211 -5.60 6.55 4.63
CA MET A 211 -5.69 5.63 3.51
C MET A 211 -5.20 6.25 2.20
N GLY A 212 -4.88 7.55 2.18
CA GLY A 212 -4.39 8.30 1.02
C GLY A 212 -5.47 9.02 0.22
N TYR A 213 -6.71 9.12 0.72
CA TYR A 213 -7.80 9.81 0.04
C TYR A 213 -7.77 11.32 0.26
N LEU A 214 -8.26 12.05 -0.76
CA LEU A 214 -8.41 13.51 -0.75
C LEU A 214 -9.88 13.95 -0.60
N ASP A 215 -10.76 12.99 -0.33
CA ASP A 215 -12.18 13.17 -0.09
C ASP A 215 -12.43 13.81 1.28
N SER A 216 -13.68 14.23 1.53
CA SER A 216 -14.10 14.68 2.85
C SER A 216 -13.88 13.57 3.88
N ILE A 217 -13.26 13.89 5.01
CA ILE A 217 -12.83 12.91 6.01
C ILE A 217 -14.04 12.26 6.70
N ARG A 218 -13.89 10.99 7.06
CA ARG A 218 -14.91 10.22 7.76
C ARG A 218 -15.03 10.62 9.23
N LYS A 219 -16.04 10.07 9.90
CA LYS A 219 -16.14 10.06 11.37
C LYS A 219 -14.97 9.27 11.99
N TYR A 220 -14.44 9.77 13.11
CA TYR A 220 -13.44 9.08 13.93
C TYR A 220 -13.93 8.94 15.38
N ASP A 221 -13.69 7.79 16.01
CA ASP A 221 -14.04 7.52 17.41
C ASP A 221 -12.86 6.93 18.19
N LYS A 222 -12.07 7.80 18.84
CA LYS A 222 -10.85 7.46 19.59
C LYS A 222 -9.88 6.59 18.79
N GLU A 223 -9.68 6.96 17.53
CA GLU A 223 -8.80 6.23 16.62
C GLU A 223 -7.42 6.87 16.60
N THR A 224 -6.37 6.06 16.46
CA THR A 224 -5.01 6.58 16.22
C THR A 224 -4.73 6.52 14.74
N ILE A 225 -4.50 7.68 14.13
CA ILE A 225 -4.19 7.79 12.70
C ILE A 225 -2.78 8.35 12.49
N THR A 226 -2.20 8.02 11.34
CA THR A 226 -0.91 8.56 10.90
C THR A 226 -1.10 9.18 9.53
N LEU A 227 -0.71 10.45 9.40
CA LEU A 227 -0.85 11.24 8.19
C LEU A 227 0.53 11.55 7.62
N GLU A 228 0.63 11.55 6.30
CA GLU A 228 1.85 11.92 5.58
C GLU A 228 1.61 13.21 4.78
N LEU A 229 2.52 14.17 4.91
CA LEU A 229 2.47 15.42 4.16
C LEU A 229 2.69 15.17 2.65
N PRO A 230 1.85 15.77 1.79
CA PRO A 230 1.81 15.49 0.36
C PRO A 230 3.08 15.98 -0.37
N GLY A 231 3.45 15.26 -1.43
CA GLY A 231 4.51 15.68 -2.35
C GLY A 231 5.85 15.95 -1.66
N ASP A 232 6.41 17.13 -1.90
CA ASP A 232 7.67 17.61 -1.32
C ASP A 232 7.50 18.30 0.05
N LYS A 233 6.26 18.51 0.53
CA LYS A 233 6.00 19.26 1.76
C LYS A 233 6.48 18.54 3.01
N THR A 234 7.07 19.30 3.92
CA THR A 234 7.60 18.85 5.20
C THR A 234 6.95 19.60 6.36
N ILE A 235 7.19 19.14 7.58
CA ILE A 235 6.74 19.80 8.81
C ILE A 235 7.30 21.22 8.93
N PHE A 236 8.43 21.48 8.28
CA PHE A 236 9.10 22.79 8.26
C PHE A 236 8.42 23.79 7.31
N ASP A 237 7.53 23.31 6.43
CA ASP A 237 6.79 24.15 5.48
C ASP A 237 5.42 24.61 6.03
N ILE A 238 5.08 24.27 7.28
CA ILE A 238 3.77 24.53 7.88
C ILE A 238 3.86 25.10 9.28
N ASP A 239 3.00 26.07 9.56
CA ASP A 239 2.90 26.73 10.87
C ASP A 239 1.73 26.18 11.70
N TRP A 240 0.79 25.50 11.05
CA TRP A 240 -0.38 24.92 11.70
C TRP A 240 -0.94 23.72 10.94
N PHE A 241 -1.56 22.83 11.71
CA PHE A 241 -2.36 21.70 11.25
C PHE A 241 -3.79 21.84 11.78
N SER A 242 -4.79 21.52 10.96
CA SER A 242 -6.21 21.75 11.25
C SER A 242 -7.10 20.68 10.65
N ILE A 243 -8.20 20.38 11.34
CA ILE A 243 -9.40 19.82 10.72
C ILE A 243 -10.25 21.02 10.29
N TYR A 244 -10.42 21.19 8.98
CA TYR A 244 -10.96 22.42 8.41
C TYR A 244 -12.05 22.11 7.38
N ASP A 245 -13.17 22.83 7.46
CA ASP A 245 -14.26 22.76 6.49
C ASP A 245 -14.14 23.88 5.46
N LEU A 246 -13.95 23.52 4.19
CA LEU A 246 -13.73 24.49 3.11
C LEU A 246 -15.01 25.20 2.66
N GLU A 247 -16.16 24.56 2.78
CA GLU A 247 -17.45 25.13 2.40
C GLU A 247 -17.84 26.25 3.38
N LEU A 248 -17.74 25.97 4.68
CA LEU A 248 -18.05 26.91 5.76
C LEU A 248 -16.88 27.85 6.10
N LYS A 249 -15.68 27.56 5.60
CA LYS A 249 -14.42 28.23 5.97
C LYS A 249 -14.22 28.26 7.50
N GLU A 250 -14.50 27.13 8.14
CA GLU A 250 -14.47 27.00 9.59
C GLU A 250 -13.36 26.02 10.02
N ASN A 251 -12.63 26.40 11.08
CA ASN A 251 -11.68 25.54 11.75
C ASN A 251 -12.38 24.78 12.90
N PHE A 252 -12.50 23.47 12.78
CA PHE A 252 -13.12 22.61 13.79
C PHE A 252 -12.18 22.25 14.95
N GLY A 253 -10.89 22.18 14.66
CA GLY A 253 -9.83 22.04 15.66
C GLY A 253 -8.46 22.09 15.01
N SER A 254 -7.49 22.69 15.71
CA SER A 254 -6.16 22.93 15.16
C SER A 254 -5.06 22.86 16.20
N VAL A 255 -3.83 22.75 15.73
CA VAL A 255 -2.60 22.84 16.52
C VAL A 255 -1.61 23.76 15.78
N LEU A 256 -0.84 24.54 16.53
CA LEU A 256 0.28 25.30 15.98
C LEU A 256 1.54 24.45 16.03
N ILE A 257 2.31 24.51 14.95
CA ILE A 257 3.59 23.82 14.82
C ILE A 257 4.67 24.86 15.11
N SER A 258 5.56 24.55 16.06
CA SER A 258 6.58 25.50 16.48
C SER A 258 7.75 25.52 15.50
N ASP A 259 8.28 26.71 15.25
CA ASP A 259 9.54 26.85 14.51
C ASP A 259 10.67 26.12 15.25
N GLY A 260 11.52 25.40 14.52
CA GLY A 260 12.71 24.75 15.08
C GLY A 260 12.50 23.35 15.68
N LEU A 261 11.46 22.61 15.27
CA LEU A 261 11.36 21.18 15.58
C LEU A 261 12.63 20.44 15.11
N ASN A 262 13.23 19.65 15.99
CA ASN A 262 14.39 18.81 15.70
C ASN A 262 13.92 17.36 15.58
N VAL A 263 13.36 17.02 14.43
CA VAL A 263 12.77 15.71 14.12
C VAL A 263 13.60 14.96 13.07
N PRO A 264 13.60 13.61 13.04
CA PRO A 264 14.33 12.83 12.06
C PRO A 264 13.93 13.18 10.61
N PRO A 265 14.82 12.98 9.63
CA PRO A 265 14.45 13.04 8.23
C PRO A 265 13.53 11.85 7.88
N SER A 266 12.58 12.09 6.98
CA SER A 266 11.67 11.03 6.54
C SER A 266 12.36 10.06 5.60
N LEU A 267 12.04 8.77 5.74
CA LEU A 267 12.46 7.71 4.81
C LEU A 267 11.60 7.67 3.54
N VAL A 268 10.55 8.50 3.49
CA VAL A 268 9.65 8.61 2.34
C VAL A 268 10.39 9.23 1.16
N LYS A 269 10.48 8.49 0.05
CA LYS A 269 11.05 8.98 -1.20
C LYS A 269 10.02 9.77 -1.99
N VAL A 270 10.41 10.94 -2.50
CA VAL A 270 9.57 11.79 -3.33
C VAL A 270 9.95 11.62 -4.79
N PHE A 271 8.96 11.30 -5.64
CA PHE A 271 9.13 11.15 -7.09
C PHE A 271 8.56 12.36 -7.80
N PRO A 272 9.41 13.18 -8.44
CA PRO A 272 8.99 14.38 -9.14
C PRO A 272 7.92 14.06 -10.19
N LEU A 273 6.89 14.90 -10.22
CA LEU A 273 5.79 14.73 -11.14
C LEU A 273 6.22 15.03 -12.58
N LYS A 274 6.12 14.02 -13.46
CA LYS A 274 6.34 14.17 -14.91
C LYS A 274 5.01 14.43 -15.62
N GLN A 275 4.55 15.68 -15.61
CA GLN A 275 3.34 16.11 -16.32
C GLN A 275 3.68 16.50 -17.77
N SER A 276 2.96 15.91 -18.72
CA SER A 276 3.03 16.29 -20.13
C SER A 276 1.82 17.06 -20.64
N LEU A 277 0.74 17.11 -19.85
CA LEU A 277 -0.56 17.70 -20.20
C LEU A 277 -0.90 18.90 -19.30
N PRO A 278 -1.67 19.90 -19.77
CA PRO A 278 -1.89 21.16 -19.07
C PRO A 278 -2.79 21.05 -17.83
N ASN A 279 -3.77 20.13 -17.82
CA ASN A 279 -4.65 19.93 -16.68
C ASN A 279 -4.25 18.69 -15.90
N CYS A 280 -4.34 18.73 -14.58
CA CYS A 280 -4.14 17.60 -13.69
C CYS A 280 -5.04 17.65 -12.47
N ARG A 281 -5.62 16.47 -12.15
CA ARG A 281 -6.41 16.20 -10.97
C ARG A 281 -5.82 15.06 -10.16
N GLN A 282 -5.47 15.32 -8.90
CA GLN A 282 -5.11 14.26 -7.96
C GLN A 282 -6.39 13.55 -7.48
N LEU A 283 -6.51 12.24 -7.75
CA LEU A 283 -7.69 11.45 -7.37
C LEU A 283 -7.48 10.72 -6.03
N HIS A 284 -6.24 10.29 -5.79
CA HIS A 284 -5.78 9.60 -4.60
C HIS A 284 -4.28 9.88 -4.44
N LYS A 285 -3.68 9.72 -3.25
CA LYS A 285 -2.21 9.81 -3.07
C LYS A 285 -1.44 8.95 -4.08
N LYS A 286 -2.02 7.81 -4.48
CA LYS A 286 -1.46 6.84 -5.44
C LYS A 286 -1.98 6.96 -6.87
N LEU A 287 -2.87 7.90 -7.19
CA LEU A 287 -3.49 8.02 -8.52
C LEU A 287 -3.75 9.48 -8.89
N LEU A 288 -3.32 9.85 -10.09
CA LEU A 288 -3.66 11.13 -10.71
C LEU A 288 -4.04 10.95 -12.17
N VAL A 289 -4.86 11.87 -12.66
CA VAL A 289 -5.24 11.98 -14.06
C VAL A 289 -4.89 13.36 -14.58
N SER A 290 -4.24 13.42 -15.74
CA SER A 290 -4.01 14.65 -16.47
C SER A 290 -4.72 14.59 -17.81
N TRP A 291 -5.15 15.73 -18.36
CA TRP A 291 -5.85 15.75 -19.64
C TRP A 291 -5.62 17.03 -20.46
N GLU A 292 -5.83 16.88 -21.76
CA GLU A 292 -5.89 17.96 -22.74
C GLU A 292 -7.02 17.70 -23.73
N VAL A 293 -7.81 18.72 -24.02
CA VAL A 293 -8.84 18.67 -25.07
C VAL A 293 -8.29 19.39 -26.30
N PHE A 294 -8.24 18.68 -27.44
CA PHE A 294 -7.81 19.24 -28.72
C PHE A 294 -8.74 18.80 -29.86
N GLY A 295 -9.48 19.76 -30.42
CA GLY A 295 -10.47 19.48 -31.46
C GLY A 295 -11.57 18.53 -30.96
N PRO A 296 -11.93 17.47 -31.70
CA PRO A 296 -12.94 16.50 -31.29
C PRO A 296 -12.37 15.37 -30.39
N GLN A 297 -11.13 15.51 -29.90
CA GLN A 297 -10.43 14.48 -29.14
C GLN A 297 -10.02 14.99 -27.76
N ILE A 298 -9.94 14.05 -26.82
CA ILE A 298 -9.34 14.26 -25.51
C ILE A 298 -8.19 13.27 -25.32
N THR A 299 -7.07 13.78 -24.83
CA THR A 299 -5.92 12.98 -24.42
C THR A 299 -5.87 12.94 -22.91
N PHE A 300 -5.69 11.75 -22.36
CA PHE A 300 -5.49 11.49 -20.94
C PHE A 300 -4.08 10.98 -20.69
N GLN A 301 -3.51 11.37 -19.56
CA GLN A 301 -2.37 10.72 -18.95
C GLN A 301 -2.82 10.20 -17.59
N LEU A 302 -2.85 8.88 -17.42
CA LEU A 302 -3.14 8.23 -16.15
C LEU A 302 -1.82 7.80 -15.53
N SER A 303 -1.51 8.30 -14.33
CA SER A 303 -0.30 7.93 -13.59
C SER A 303 -0.67 7.43 -12.20
N GLY A 304 -0.08 6.31 -11.80
CA GLY A 304 -0.33 5.77 -10.46
C GLY A 304 0.71 4.76 -9.99
N GLN A 305 0.81 4.65 -8.66
CA GLN A 305 1.69 3.74 -7.96
C GLN A 305 1.01 2.37 -7.87
N VAL A 306 1.34 1.48 -8.81
CA VAL A 306 0.72 0.17 -8.95
C VAL A 306 1.76 -0.92 -9.24
N GLY A 307 1.50 -2.14 -8.76
CA GLY A 307 2.29 -3.33 -9.04
C GLY A 307 2.16 -3.81 -10.50
N GLU A 308 2.95 -4.82 -10.87
CA GLU A 308 2.92 -5.41 -12.22
C GLU A 308 1.63 -6.20 -12.52
N ASN A 309 0.94 -6.66 -11.48
CA ASN A 309 -0.33 -7.38 -11.58
C ASN A 309 -1.48 -6.52 -11.05
N GLU A 310 -1.36 -5.20 -11.10
CA GLU A 310 -2.42 -4.27 -10.72
C GLU A 310 -2.81 -3.40 -11.92
N TYR A 311 -4.06 -2.98 -11.91
CA TYR A 311 -4.63 -2.07 -12.90
C TYR A 311 -5.00 -0.74 -12.25
N MET A 312 -5.07 0.28 -13.09
CA MET A 312 -5.71 1.57 -12.78
C MET A 312 -6.89 1.71 -13.73
N SER A 313 -8.05 2.13 -13.23
CA SER A 313 -9.20 2.43 -14.07
C SER A 313 -9.69 3.85 -13.85
N PHE A 314 -10.17 4.48 -14.91
CA PHE A 314 -10.74 5.82 -14.89
C PHE A 314 -11.82 5.92 -15.97
N GLY A 315 -12.91 6.63 -15.69
CA GLY A 315 -13.96 6.80 -16.69
C GLY A 315 -15.19 7.53 -16.21
N ILE A 316 -16.19 7.58 -17.07
CA ILE A 316 -17.42 8.33 -16.84
C ILE A 316 -18.37 7.49 -15.97
N SER A 317 -18.93 8.14 -14.96
CA SER A 317 -19.91 7.54 -14.07
C SER A 317 -21.14 6.98 -14.81
N GLY A 318 -21.72 5.92 -14.26
CA GLY A 318 -23.02 5.42 -14.69
C GLY A 318 -24.19 6.35 -14.36
N SER A 319 -23.97 7.37 -13.54
CA SER A 319 -24.95 8.39 -13.16
C SER A 319 -24.42 9.79 -13.44
N GLU A 320 -25.29 10.68 -13.93
CA GLU A 320 -24.95 12.09 -14.17
C GLU A 320 -24.92 12.93 -12.88
N THR A 321 -25.53 12.44 -11.80
CA THR A 321 -25.68 13.20 -10.55
C THR A 321 -24.77 12.72 -9.41
N SER A 322 -24.15 11.56 -9.57
CA SER A 322 -23.26 10.97 -8.55
C SER A 322 -22.21 10.06 -9.17
N THR A 323 -21.11 9.83 -8.47
CA THR A 323 -20.11 8.81 -8.82
C THR A 323 -20.69 7.42 -8.59
N GLN A 324 -20.92 6.69 -9.67
CA GLN A 324 -21.56 5.37 -9.66
C GLN A 324 -20.86 4.43 -10.63
N MET A 325 -20.40 3.29 -10.11
CA MET A 325 -19.72 2.25 -10.89
C MET A 325 -20.67 1.52 -11.85
N ILE A 326 -21.89 1.18 -11.41
CA ILE A 326 -22.87 0.49 -12.27
C ILE A 326 -23.31 1.44 -13.38
N GLY A 327 -23.20 0.99 -14.62
CA GLY A 327 -23.50 1.74 -15.84
C GLY A 327 -22.34 2.62 -16.31
N ALA A 328 -21.17 2.54 -15.69
CA ALA A 328 -20.01 3.34 -16.07
C ALA A 328 -19.31 2.80 -17.33
N ASP A 329 -18.70 3.72 -18.06
CA ASP A 329 -17.80 3.49 -19.21
C ASP A 329 -16.40 3.90 -18.74
N VAL A 330 -15.47 2.92 -18.70
CA VAL A 330 -14.15 3.09 -18.10
C VAL A 330 -13.04 2.50 -18.95
N VAL A 331 -11.90 3.18 -18.97
CA VAL A 331 -10.65 2.56 -19.39
C VAL A 331 -10.06 1.76 -18.23
N VAL A 332 -9.59 0.55 -18.52
CA VAL A 332 -8.73 -0.24 -17.63
C VAL A 332 -7.31 -0.23 -18.20
N ALA A 333 -6.39 0.36 -17.44
CA ALA A 333 -5.01 0.60 -17.84
C ALA A 333 -4.01 -0.18 -16.98
N TYR A 334 -3.08 -0.88 -17.61
CA TYR A 334 -2.01 -1.62 -16.93
C TYR A 334 -0.79 -1.83 -17.84
N ILE A 335 0.36 -2.15 -17.24
CA ILE A 335 1.59 -2.49 -17.97
C ILE A 335 1.97 -3.92 -17.61
N HIS A 336 2.10 -4.78 -18.63
CA HIS A 336 2.49 -6.17 -18.44
C HIS A 336 3.43 -6.63 -19.56
N GLY A 337 4.49 -7.37 -19.20
CA GLY A 337 5.44 -7.92 -20.18
C GLY A 337 6.12 -6.86 -21.07
N GLY A 338 6.37 -5.66 -20.51
CA GLY A 338 6.95 -4.54 -21.26
C GLY A 338 6.00 -3.87 -22.25
N ARG A 339 4.69 -4.10 -22.15
CA ARG A 339 3.67 -3.46 -22.99
C ARG A 339 2.62 -2.77 -22.13
N GLY A 340 2.19 -1.58 -22.57
CA GLY A 340 1.03 -0.89 -22.00
C GLY A 340 -0.27 -1.36 -22.65
N PHE A 341 -1.33 -1.40 -21.85
CA PHE A 341 -2.70 -1.72 -22.26
C PHE A 341 -3.63 -0.64 -21.73
N THR A 342 -4.53 -0.16 -22.56
CA THR A 342 -5.64 0.75 -22.22
C THR A 342 -6.87 0.20 -22.92
N THR A 343 -7.66 -0.59 -22.21
CA THR A 343 -8.77 -1.34 -22.78
C THR A 343 -10.09 -0.76 -22.31
N ASP A 344 -11.02 -0.62 -23.24
CA ASP A 344 -12.37 -0.15 -22.98
C ASP A 344 -13.25 -1.18 -22.24
N TYR A 345 -13.98 -0.73 -21.24
CA TYR A 345 -14.86 -1.55 -20.41
C TYR A 345 -16.17 -0.83 -20.10
N ASN A 346 -17.27 -1.56 -20.30
CA ASN A 346 -18.59 -1.18 -19.87
C ASN A 346 -19.03 -2.01 -18.65
N ILE A 347 -19.49 -1.32 -17.60
CA ILE A 347 -19.86 -1.95 -16.33
C ILE A 347 -21.37 -2.07 -16.24
N THR A 348 -21.90 -3.27 -16.43
CA THR A 348 -23.36 -3.52 -16.36
C THR A 348 -23.82 -4.09 -15.01
N SER A 349 -22.88 -4.62 -14.21
CA SER A 349 -23.15 -5.26 -12.91
C SER A 349 -21.87 -5.38 -12.08
N LEU A 350 -22.00 -5.54 -10.75
CA LEU A 350 -20.88 -5.66 -9.81
C LEU A 350 -20.33 -7.10 -9.73
N ALA A 351 -20.02 -7.69 -10.89
CA ALA A 351 -19.45 -9.02 -11.03
C ALA A 351 -18.37 -9.02 -12.12
N PRO A 352 -17.41 -9.96 -12.11
CA PRO A 352 -16.57 -10.21 -13.27
C PRO A 352 -17.42 -10.49 -14.52
N CYS A 353 -16.85 -10.33 -15.72
CA CYS A 353 -17.60 -10.57 -16.95
C CYS A 353 -18.04 -12.04 -17.08
N VAL A 354 -19.34 -12.29 -16.97
CA VAL A 354 -19.95 -13.64 -17.02
C VAL A 354 -21.03 -13.71 -18.11
N GLN A 355 -21.24 -14.91 -18.65
CA GLN A 355 -22.29 -15.17 -19.62
C GLN A 355 -23.61 -15.48 -18.89
N VAL A 356 -24.58 -14.58 -19.01
CA VAL A 356 -25.94 -14.75 -18.48
C VAL A 356 -26.89 -14.96 -19.65
N LEU A 357 -27.29 -16.22 -19.87
CA LEU A 357 -28.17 -16.63 -20.98
C LEU A 357 -27.69 -16.20 -22.37
N GLY A 358 -26.38 -16.23 -22.61
CA GLY A 358 -25.78 -15.86 -23.88
C GLY A 358 -25.56 -14.36 -24.07
N GLN A 359 -25.70 -13.56 -23.00
CA GLN A 359 -25.31 -12.16 -22.95
C GLN A 359 -24.21 -11.96 -21.91
N SER A 360 -23.16 -11.24 -22.27
CA SER A 360 -22.10 -10.84 -21.34
C SER A 360 -22.65 -9.80 -20.35
N LYS A 361 -22.48 -10.02 -19.05
CA LYS A 361 -22.83 -9.09 -17.98
C LYS A 361 -21.72 -9.01 -16.94
N GLY A 362 -21.63 -7.87 -16.25
CA GLY A 362 -20.57 -7.58 -15.27
C GLY A 362 -19.67 -6.44 -15.73
N VAL A 363 -18.40 -6.48 -15.31
CA VAL A 363 -17.31 -5.63 -15.78
C VAL A 363 -16.73 -6.27 -17.03
N CYS A 364 -17.24 -5.89 -18.20
CA CYS A 364 -16.91 -6.52 -19.48
C CYS A 364 -16.19 -5.56 -20.39
N ARG A 365 -15.23 -6.07 -21.16
CA ARG A 365 -14.67 -5.36 -22.30
C ARG A 365 -15.75 -5.11 -23.35
N ASP A 366 -15.64 -4.00 -24.07
CA ASP A 366 -16.64 -3.62 -25.06
C ASP A 366 -16.73 -4.59 -26.24
N ASP A 367 -15.61 -5.22 -26.63
CA ASP A 367 -15.59 -6.25 -27.67
C ASP A 367 -16.47 -7.47 -27.33
N LEU A 368 -16.62 -7.80 -26.04
CA LEU A 368 -17.50 -8.87 -25.56
C LEU A 368 -18.98 -8.47 -25.52
N LEU A 369 -19.27 -7.18 -25.66
CA LEU A 369 -20.61 -6.60 -25.73
C LEU A 369 -21.02 -6.23 -27.17
N GLY A 370 -20.13 -6.46 -28.14
CA GLY A 370 -20.33 -6.09 -29.54
C GLY A 370 -19.96 -4.64 -29.87
N GLY A 371 -19.28 -3.97 -28.94
CA GLY A 371 -18.68 -2.65 -29.10
C GLY A 371 -17.26 -2.68 -29.68
N LEU A 372 -16.61 -1.52 -29.70
CA LEU A 372 -15.27 -1.25 -30.18
C LEU A 372 -14.42 -0.73 -29.03
N ASP A 373 -13.12 -1.02 -29.07
CA ASP A 373 -12.18 -0.39 -28.14
C ASP A 373 -11.91 1.06 -28.61
N SER A 374 -12.48 2.04 -27.91
CA SER A 374 -12.43 3.45 -28.31
C SER A 374 -11.17 4.17 -27.85
N PHE A 375 -10.36 3.55 -26.99
CA PHE A 375 -9.14 4.12 -26.45
C PHE A 375 -7.92 3.76 -27.31
N GLN A 376 -7.17 4.78 -27.72
CA GLN A 376 -5.92 4.62 -28.45
C GLN A 376 -4.74 4.93 -27.54
N LEU A 377 -3.92 3.93 -27.24
CA LEU A 377 -2.67 4.11 -26.50
C LEU A 377 -1.64 4.88 -27.32
N ASN A 378 -1.07 5.93 -26.75
CA ASN A 378 -0.01 6.73 -27.38
C ASN A 378 1.36 6.33 -26.84
N THR A 379 1.56 6.41 -25.53
CA THR A 379 2.82 6.09 -24.85
C THR A 379 2.56 5.43 -23.51
N PHE A 380 3.54 4.67 -23.03
CA PHE A 380 3.52 4.11 -21.69
C PHE A 380 4.94 4.04 -21.12
N ALA A 381 5.06 4.20 -19.82
CA ALA A 381 6.31 4.07 -19.08
C ALA A 381 6.04 3.47 -17.70
N ARG A 382 7.00 2.67 -17.22
CA ARG A 382 7.05 2.21 -15.83
C ARG A 382 8.40 2.62 -15.26
N GLU A 383 8.38 3.57 -14.35
CA GLU A 383 9.58 4.14 -13.73
C GLU A 383 9.34 4.22 -12.22
N ASP A 384 10.29 3.71 -11.42
CA ASP A 384 10.26 3.79 -9.95
C ASP A 384 8.94 3.33 -9.30
N GLY A 385 8.32 2.29 -9.85
CA GLY A 385 7.04 1.74 -9.33
C GLY A 385 5.79 2.51 -9.75
N ILE A 386 5.92 3.54 -10.58
CA ILE A 386 4.82 4.32 -11.14
C ILE A 386 4.57 3.87 -12.58
N ASN A 387 3.33 3.51 -12.89
CA ASN A 387 2.88 3.34 -14.27
C ASN A 387 2.32 4.65 -14.77
N THR A 388 2.78 5.10 -15.94
CA THR A 388 2.23 6.26 -16.67
C THR A 388 1.80 5.80 -18.05
N LEU A 389 0.53 5.96 -18.38
CA LEU A 389 -0.03 5.65 -19.69
C LEU A 389 -0.71 6.89 -20.27
N VAL A 390 -0.34 7.26 -21.50
CA VAL A 390 -0.97 8.35 -22.25
C VAL A 390 -1.78 7.74 -23.38
N PHE A 391 -3.05 8.09 -23.44
CA PHE A 391 -4.00 7.55 -24.40
C PHE A 391 -5.05 8.60 -24.76
N ARG A 392 -5.75 8.39 -25.88
CA ARG A 392 -6.75 9.34 -26.36
C ARG A 392 -8.03 8.65 -26.81
N ARG A 393 -9.13 9.38 -26.79
CA ARG A 393 -10.39 9.01 -27.46
C ARG A 393 -11.10 10.22 -28.02
N THR A 394 -12.10 10.00 -28.88
CA THR A 394 -12.99 11.07 -29.34
C THR A 394 -13.97 11.48 -28.24
N LEU A 395 -14.39 12.74 -28.22
CA LEU A 395 -15.38 13.24 -27.24
C LEU A 395 -16.73 12.55 -27.41
N ILE A 396 -17.11 12.28 -28.67
CA ILE A 396 -18.27 11.49 -29.06
C ILE A 396 -17.73 10.25 -29.75
N SER A 397 -18.02 9.08 -29.20
CA SER A 397 -17.64 7.80 -29.80
C SER A 397 -18.64 7.37 -30.87
N SER A 398 -18.18 6.50 -31.78
CA SER A 398 -19.05 5.78 -32.70
C SER A 398 -19.69 4.54 -32.06
N ASP A 399 -19.19 4.11 -30.91
CA ASP A 399 -19.77 3.01 -30.14
C ASP A 399 -21.02 3.50 -29.38
N PRO A 400 -22.20 2.88 -29.56
CA PRO A 400 -23.39 3.21 -28.79
C PRO A 400 -23.30 2.88 -27.28
N GLY A 401 -22.35 2.02 -26.87
CA GLY A 401 -22.08 1.68 -25.48
C GLY A 401 -21.33 2.77 -24.71
N ASP A 402 -20.60 3.62 -25.44
CA ASP A 402 -19.75 4.66 -24.85
C ASP A 402 -20.54 5.89 -24.43
N LYS A 403 -20.07 6.51 -23.35
CA LYS A 403 -20.61 7.78 -22.85
C LYS A 403 -19.89 8.96 -23.49
N VAL A 404 -20.67 9.99 -23.82
CA VAL A 404 -20.14 11.24 -24.37
C VAL A 404 -19.38 12.03 -23.30
N ILE A 405 -18.23 12.62 -23.65
CA ILE A 405 -17.52 13.60 -22.82
C ILE A 405 -18.03 15.00 -23.15
N TYR A 406 -18.74 15.59 -22.20
CA TYR A 406 -19.26 16.94 -22.31
C TYR A 406 -18.24 17.97 -21.82
N LEU A 407 -18.20 19.11 -22.51
CA LEU A 407 -17.27 20.22 -22.25
C LEU A 407 -17.98 21.47 -21.73
N ASP A 408 -19.30 21.43 -21.59
CA ASP A 408 -20.12 22.57 -21.18
C ASP A 408 -20.59 22.49 -19.72
N HIS A 409 -20.37 21.34 -19.06
CA HIS A 409 -20.75 21.14 -17.66
C HIS A 409 -19.83 20.16 -16.92
N PRO A 410 -19.85 20.17 -15.58
CA PRO A 410 -19.08 19.23 -14.77
C PRO A 410 -19.55 17.78 -14.95
N MET A 411 -18.62 16.86 -15.13
CA MET A 411 -18.89 15.44 -15.30
C MET A 411 -18.59 14.64 -14.03
N GLN A 412 -19.43 13.64 -13.76
CA GLN A 412 -19.21 12.66 -12.70
C GLN A 412 -18.29 11.55 -13.21
N MET A 413 -17.23 11.28 -12.45
CA MET A 413 -16.19 10.33 -12.81
C MET A 413 -16.15 9.17 -11.83
N VAL A 414 -15.60 8.05 -12.28
CA VAL A 414 -15.25 6.88 -11.46
C VAL A 414 -13.77 6.57 -11.66
N TRP A 415 -13.13 6.03 -10.63
CA TRP A 415 -11.77 5.52 -10.72
C TRP A 415 -11.58 4.33 -9.77
N ALA A 416 -10.59 3.49 -10.05
CA ALA A 416 -10.20 2.43 -9.14
C ALA A 416 -8.73 2.01 -9.33
N ILE A 417 -8.14 1.43 -8.30
CA ILE A 417 -6.91 0.63 -8.39
C ILE A 417 -7.20 -0.74 -7.79
N GLY A 418 -6.78 -1.79 -8.48
CA GLY A 418 -7.01 -3.15 -8.02
C GLY A 418 -6.09 -4.18 -8.65
N PRO A 419 -6.10 -5.41 -8.13
CA PRO A 419 -5.37 -6.51 -8.73
C PRO A 419 -6.02 -6.99 -10.03
N LEU A 420 -5.18 -7.49 -10.94
CA LEU A 420 -5.57 -8.23 -12.13
C LEU A 420 -5.64 -9.72 -11.82
N ASP A 421 -6.62 -10.40 -12.39
CA ASP A 421 -6.74 -11.85 -12.29
C ASP A 421 -5.77 -12.61 -13.22
N SER A 422 -5.86 -13.94 -13.22
CA SER A 422 -5.04 -14.80 -14.06
C SER A 422 -5.26 -14.59 -15.56
N ASN A 423 -6.40 -14.03 -15.97
CA ASN A 423 -6.74 -13.70 -17.35
C ASN A 423 -6.41 -12.24 -17.69
N LYS A 424 -5.81 -11.48 -16.77
CA LYS A 424 -5.56 -10.04 -16.90
C LYS A 424 -6.84 -9.21 -17.03
N GLU A 425 -7.90 -9.68 -16.36
CA GLU A 425 -9.14 -8.93 -16.16
C GLU A 425 -9.13 -8.25 -14.78
N PRO A 426 -9.81 -7.10 -14.62
CA PRO A 426 -9.90 -6.42 -13.33
C PRO A 426 -10.66 -7.29 -12.32
N ALA A 427 -9.99 -7.65 -11.22
CA ALA A 427 -10.63 -8.26 -10.06
C ALA A 427 -11.23 -7.19 -9.14
N TYR A 428 -11.67 -7.56 -7.94
CA TYR A 428 -12.21 -6.60 -6.99
C TYR A 428 -11.13 -5.57 -6.60
N HIS A 429 -11.43 -4.28 -6.76
CA HIS A 429 -10.49 -3.19 -6.51
C HIS A 429 -10.22 -2.95 -5.02
N ASP A 430 -8.99 -2.48 -4.73
CA ASP A 430 -8.55 -2.10 -3.38
C ASP A 430 -8.86 -0.64 -3.08
N LEU A 431 -8.66 0.24 -4.06
CA LEU A 431 -8.86 1.68 -3.92
C LEU A 431 -9.93 2.16 -4.90
N TYR A 432 -10.85 2.95 -4.40
CA TYR A 432 -11.99 3.49 -5.14
C TYR A 432 -12.63 4.64 -4.35
N PRO A 433 -13.30 5.61 -5.02
CA PRO A 433 -13.88 6.77 -4.35
C PRO A 433 -15.14 6.42 -3.54
N LYS A 434 -15.38 7.18 -2.47
CA LYS A 434 -16.65 7.19 -1.73
C LYS A 434 -17.44 8.48 -1.90
N ALA A 435 -16.75 9.57 -2.21
CA ALA A 435 -17.36 10.83 -2.56
C ALA A 435 -17.57 10.95 -4.08
N ASN A 436 -18.37 11.94 -4.48
CA ASN A 436 -18.52 12.29 -5.89
C ASN A 436 -17.21 12.89 -6.42
N VAL A 437 -16.71 12.32 -7.51
CA VAL A 437 -15.53 12.79 -8.24
C VAL A 437 -16.05 13.59 -9.42
N ILE A 438 -15.84 14.90 -9.36
CA ILE A 438 -16.33 15.83 -10.38
C ILE A 438 -15.14 16.43 -11.13
N ILE A 439 -15.18 16.37 -12.46
CA ILE A 439 -14.18 17.01 -13.33
C ILE A 439 -14.90 17.88 -14.35
N ASN A 440 -14.44 19.12 -14.49
CA ASN A 440 -14.79 19.96 -15.63
C ASN A 440 -13.65 19.88 -16.66
N PHE A 441 -13.93 19.28 -17.82
CA PHE A 441 -12.92 19.09 -18.87
C PHE A 441 -12.58 20.37 -19.62
N ASN A 442 -13.42 21.40 -19.52
CA ASN A 442 -13.23 22.68 -20.18
C ASN A 442 -13.14 23.80 -19.13
N SER A 443 -11.92 24.07 -18.70
CA SER A 443 -11.61 25.18 -17.80
C SER A 443 -10.92 26.31 -18.57
N THR A 444 -11.25 27.55 -18.25
CA THR A 444 -10.62 28.74 -18.85
C THR A 444 -9.14 28.85 -18.48
N GLU A 445 -8.79 28.39 -17.28
CA GLU A 445 -7.42 28.27 -16.78
C GLU A 445 -7.10 26.79 -16.55
N PRO A 446 -5.87 26.34 -16.82
CA PRO A 446 -5.47 24.97 -16.53
C PRO A 446 -5.65 24.64 -15.04
N VAL A 447 -6.35 23.55 -14.74
CA VAL A 447 -6.47 23.05 -13.36
C VAL A 447 -5.24 22.22 -13.04
N ASN A 448 -4.47 22.55 -12.01
CA ASN A 448 -3.35 21.72 -11.56
C ASN A 448 -3.30 21.65 -10.03
N ASP A 449 -3.89 20.59 -9.46
CA ASP A 449 -3.84 20.31 -8.03
C ASP A 449 -3.04 19.04 -7.69
N CYS A 450 -2.25 18.56 -8.66
CA CYS A 450 -1.43 17.37 -8.49
C CYS A 450 -0.13 17.68 -7.76
N VAL A 451 0.33 16.68 -7.01
CA VAL A 451 1.58 16.72 -6.25
C VAL A 451 2.45 15.53 -6.63
N SER A 452 3.75 15.63 -6.34
CA SER A 452 4.69 14.52 -6.52
C SER A 452 4.25 13.28 -5.76
N PHE A 453 4.51 12.11 -6.32
CA PHE A 453 4.23 10.84 -5.65
C PHE A 453 5.22 10.63 -4.50
N THR A 454 4.76 9.94 -3.46
CA THR A 454 5.59 9.57 -2.32
C THR A 454 5.56 8.07 -2.09
N MET A 455 6.71 7.46 -1.82
CA MET A 455 6.84 6.04 -1.53
C MET A 455 7.58 5.84 -0.22
N GLY A 456 6.87 5.30 0.77
CA GLY A 456 7.44 4.85 2.04
C GLY A 456 7.28 3.34 2.20
N GLU A 457 7.82 2.79 3.28
CA GLU A 457 7.54 1.41 3.67
C GLU A 457 6.08 1.30 4.15
N GLU A 458 5.26 0.56 3.43
CA GLU A 458 3.91 0.22 3.89
C GLU A 458 3.96 -1.05 4.75
N PRO A 459 3.36 -1.06 5.95
CA PRO A 459 3.31 -2.26 6.76
C PRO A 459 2.52 -3.35 6.03
N VAL A 460 3.11 -4.53 5.89
CA VAL A 460 2.41 -5.69 5.32
C VAL A 460 1.28 -6.08 6.28
N PRO A 461 0.00 -6.04 5.85
CA PRO A 461 -1.11 -6.37 6.73
C PRO A 461 -0.99 -7.81 7.23
N GLU A 462 -1.13 -8.02 8.54
CA GLU A 462 -1.16 -9.37 9.12
C GLU A 462 -2.39 -10.14 8.62
N VAL A 463 -2.16 -11.24 7.91
CA VAL A 463 -3.23 -12.12 7.41
C VAL A 463 -4.05 -12.70 8.56
N TRP A 464 -5.38 -12.81 8.40
CA TRP A 464 -6.22 -13.47 9.38
C TRP A 464 -5.91 -14.97 9.51
N ASP A 465 -6.15 -15.53 10.69
CA ASP A 465 -5.89 -16.95 10.96
C ASP A 465 -6.60 -17.88 9.96
N LYS A 466 -5.81 -18.80 9.39
CA LYS A 466 -6.33 -19.86 8.51
C LYS A 466 -7.22 -20.80 9.32
N SER A 467 -8.50 -20.84 8.96
CA SER A 467 -9.49 -21.69 9.62
C SER A 467 -9.45 -23.12 9.06
N GLN A 468 -9.69 -24.12 9.91
CA GLN A 468 -9.75 -25.53 9.51
C GLN A 468 -10.88 -26.27 10.22
N ILE A 469 -11.50 -27.23 9.52
CA ILE A 469 -12.47 -28.17 10.07
C ILE A 469 -11.89 -29.58 10.00
N PHE A 470 -11.24 -29.97 11.10
CA PHE A 470 -10.72 -31.32 11.33
C PHE A 470 -11.53 -32.00 12.42
N ASP A 471 -12.73 -32.47 12.08
CA ASP A 471 -13.59 -33.21 13.01
C ASP A 471 -14.19 -34.46 12.37
N ARG A 472 -13.89 -35.60 12.98
CA ARG A 472 -14.37 -36.92 12.58
C ARG A 472 -15.86 -37.12 12.82
N ALA A 473 -16.54 -36.30 13.62
CA ALA A 473 -18.00 -36.36 13.82
C ALA A 473 -18.78 -35.56 12.77
N ILE A 474 -18.17 -34.55 12.15
CA ILE A 474 -18.86 -33.68 11.20
C ILE A 474 -19.03 -34.41 9.85
N ARG A 475 -20.28 -34.53 9.41
CA ARG A 475 -20.68 -35.08 8.10
C ARG A 475 -21.52 -34.13 7.26
N SER A 476 -21.99 -33.03 7.86
CA SER A 476 -22.81 -32.02 7.21
C SER A 476 -22.13 -30.66 7.31
N PHE A 477 -22.07 -29.94 6.19
CA PHE A 477 -21.49 -28.60 6.09
C PHE A 477 -22.55 -27.62 5.61
N ASN A 478 -22.68 -26.47 6.25
CA ASN A 478 -23.52 -25.38 5.79
C ASN A 478 -22.67 -24.39 5.00
N ALA A 479 -22.96 -24.21 3.73
CA ALA A 479 -22.24 -23.31 2.82
C ALA A 479 -23.10 -22.10 2.48
N VAL A 480 -22.64 -20.91 2.88
CA VAL A 480 -23.27 -19.61 2.60
C VAL A 480 -22.24 -18.64 2.04
N LEU A 481 -22.68 -17.49 1.54
CA LEU A 481 -21.78 -16.47 0.99
C LEU A 481 -21.55 -15.33 1.98
N GLY A 482 -20.40 -14.69 1.85
CA GLY A 482 -20.08 -13.45 2.56
C GLY A 482 -18.95 -12.69 1.86
N PRO A 483 -18.59 -11.50 2.35
CA PRO A 483 -17.51 -10.73 1.77
C PRO A 483 -16.17 -11.42 1.98
N ALA A 484 -15.23 -11.19 1.05
CA ALA A 484 -13.91 -11.83 1.06
C ALA A 484 -12.93 -11.29 2.13
N GLY A 485 -13.25 -10.17 2.79
CA GLY A 485 -12.48 -9.63 3.93
C GLY A 485 -11.17 -8.94 3.56
N GLY A 486 -11.15 -8.22 2.44
CA GLY A 486 -10.01 -7.37 2.04
C GLY A 486 -8.70 -8.15 1.85
N LYS A 487 -7.58 -7.47 2.10
CA LYS A 487 -6.22 -8.01 1.95
C LYS A 487 -5.90 -9.04 3.03
N ARG A 488 -6.52 -8.92 4.22
CA ARG A 488 -6.27 -9.84 5.35
C ARG A 488 -7.06 -11.15 5.27
N GLY A 489 -8.19 -11.15 4.54
CA GLY A 489 -9.09 -12.29 4.38
C GLY A 489 -8.66 -13.24 3.27
N TYR A 490 -9.53 -13.45 2.28
CA TYR A 490 -9.33 -14.41 1.19
C TYR A 490 -7.97 -14.23 0.50
N GLN A 491 -7.64 -13.02 0.08
CA GLN A 491 -6.42 -12.73 -0.67
C GLN A 491 -5.17 -13.03 0.15
N GLY A 492 -5.12 -12.59 1.41
CA GLY A 492 -4.00 -12.88 2.32
C GLY A 492 -3.87 -14.37 2.65
N ILE A 493 -4.99 -15.07 2.84
CA ILE A 493 -4.98 -16.50 3.21
C ILE A 493 -4.51 -17.39 2.05
N THR A 494 -4.96 -17.07 0.84
CA THR A 494 -4.82 -17.93 -0.34
C THR A 494 -3.68 -17.51 -1.27
N GLY A 495 -3.33 -16.22 -1.29
CA GLY A 495 -2.47 -15.60 -2.30
C GLY A 495 -3.17 -15.37 -3.64
N HIS A 496 -4.46 -15.71 -3.77
CA HIS A 496 -5.24 -15.51 -4.99
C HIS A 496 -6.04 -14.21 -4.93
N VAL A 497 -6.26 -13.58 -6.07
CA VAL A 497 -7.09 -12.36 -6.14
C VAL A 497 -8.56 -12.69 -5.89
N SER A 498 -9.26 -11.83 -5.16
CA SER A 498 -10.68 -12.03 -4.85
C SER A 498 -11.59 -11.28 -5.81
N ASN A 499 -12.77 -11.86 -6.09
CA ASN A 499 -13.87 -11.20 -6.80
C ASN A 499 -14.87 -10.52 -5.85
N GLY A 500 -14.52 -10.35 -4.58
CA GLY A 500 -15.31 -9.63 -3.57
C GLY A 500 -16.18 -10.50 -2.66
N LEU A 501 -16.52 -11.72 -3.09
CA LEU A 501 -17.27 -12.72 -2.31
C LEU A 501 -16.44 -13.98 -2.05
N ALA A 502 -16.73 -14.66 -0.94
CA ALA A 502 -16.11 -15.93 -0.57
C ALA A 502 -17.14 -16.87 0.08
N TRP A 503 -16.85 -18.18 0.05
CA TRP A 503 -17.62 -19.22 0.72
C TRP A 503 -17.34 -19.24 2.22
N TYR A 504 -18.43 -19.26 2.99
CA TYR A 504 -18.42 -19.41 4.44
C TYR A 504 -18.97 -20.80 4.75
N ILE A 505 -18.13 -21.66 5.33
CA ILE A 505 -18.51 -23.03 5.70
C ILE A 505 -18.63 -23.12 7.22
N ASN A 506 -19.82 -23.47 7.71
CA ASN A 506 -20.13 -23.49 9.15
C ASN A 506 -19.76 -22.18 9.88
N GLY A 507 -19.91 -21.05 9.19
CA GLY A 507 -19.60 -19.71 9.73
C GLY A 507 -18.12 -19.32 9.71
N LEU A 508 -17.23 -20.18 9.20
CA LEU A 508 -15.82 -19.87 8.97
C LEU A 508 -15.62 -19.43 7.52
N MET A 509 -14.81 -18.40 7.28
CA MET A 509 -14.44 -17.99 5.92
C MET A 509 -13.43 -19.00 5.37
N ILE A 510 -13.74 -19.55 4.19
CA ILE A 510 -12.89 -20.45 3.40
C ILE A 510 -12.04 -21.48 4.20
N PRO A 511 -12.63 -22.23 5.16
CA PRO A 511 -11.84 -23.14 5.98
C PRO A 511 -11.32 -24.32 5.16
N GLU A 512 -10.12 -24.80 5.51
CA GLU A 512 -9.65 -26.08 5.00
C GLU A 512 -10.48 -27.22 5.61
N LEU A 513 -10.93 -28.18 4.79
CA LEU A 513 -11.81 -29.27 5.21
C LEU A 513 -11.06 -30.61 5.17
N TRP A 514 -11.28 -31.50 6.15
CA TRP A 514 -10.73 -32.87 6.11
C TRP A 514 -11.83 -33.92 6.01
N LEU A 515 -11.87 -34.61 4.88
CA LEU A 515 -12.85 -35.65 4.61
C LEU A 515 -12.15 -37.01 4.47
N ARG A 516 -12.79 -38.06 4.97
CA ARG A 516 -12.26 -39.42 4.89
C ARG A 516 -12.83 -40.15 3.68
N ARG A 517 -11.98 -40.90 2.97
CA ARG A 517 -12.44 -41.81 1.92
C ARG A 517 -13.43 -42.84 2.46
N GLY A 518 -14.42 -43.16 1.62
CA GLY A 518 -15.49 -44.13 1.90
C GLY A 518 -16.57 -43.64 2.86
N LEU A 519 -16.53 -42.37 3.30
CA LEU A 519 -17.60 -41.77 4.09
C LEU A 519 -18.39 -40.76 3.26
N THR A 520 -19.69 -40.71 3.50
CA THR A 520 -20.61 -39.80 2.83
C THR A 520 -20.73 -38.49 3.60
N TYR A 521 -20.63 -37.38 2.88
CA TYR A 521 -20.73 -36.02 3.40
C TYR A 521 -21.79 -35.24 2.63
N SER A 522 -22.46 -34.30 3.30
CA SER A 522 -23.51 -33.47 2.72
C SER A 522 -23.16 -31.99 2.87
N PHE A 523 -23.15 -31.25 1.76
CA PHE A 523 -23.05 -29.79 1.75
C PHE A 523 -24.43 -29.20 1.51
N LYS A 524 -24.91 -28.40 2.47
CA LYS A 524 -26.15 -27.62 2.39
C LYS A 524 -25.81 -26.25 1.81
N VAL A 525 -26.04 -26.09 0.52
CA VAL A 525 -25.58 -24.96 -0.28
C VAL A 525 -26.66 -23.89 -0.38
N ARG A 526 -26.29 -22.66 -0.01
CA ARG A 526 -27.11 -21.45 -0.14
C ARG A 526 -26.35 -20.33 -0.87
N GLY A 527 -25.92 -20.63 -2.10
CA GLY A 527 -25.14 -19.72 -2.96
C GLY A 527 -25.95 -18.92 -3.97
N GLY A 528 -27.27 -19.05 -3.96
CA GLY A 528 -28.18 -18.44 -4.92
C GLY A 528 -28.52 -19.36 -6.10
N ASN A 529 -29.79 -19.40 -6.45
CA ASN A 529 -30.39 -20.31 -7.42
C ASN A 529 -31.02 -19.59 -8.63
N ASN A 530 -30.78 -18.28 -8.77
CA ASN A 530 -31.26 -17.50 -9.89
C ASN A 530 -30.18 -17.40 -10.99
N PRO A 531 -30.24 -18.18 -12.08
CA PRO A 531 -29.23 -18.15 -13.15
C PRO A 531 -29.20 -16.85 -13.95
N HIS A 532 -30.17 -15.94 -13.73
CA HIS A 532 -30.17 -14.61 -14.34
C HIS A 532 -29.35 -13.58 -13.55
N SER A 533 -28.88 -13.93 -12.35
CA SER A 533 -28.08 -13.04 -11.51
C SER A 533 -26.59 -13.23 -11.81
N PRO A 534 -25.89 -12.25 -12.43
CA PRO A 534 -24.44 -12.32 -12.55
C PRO A 534 -23.73 -12.25 -11.20
N GLU A 535 -24.30 -11.53 -10.22
CA GLU A 535 -23.66 -11.27 -8.92
C GLU A 535 -23.87 -12.36 -7.88
N TYR A 536 -24.99 -13.10 -7.94
CA TYR A 536 -25.44 -13.95 -6.84
C TYR A 536 -25.86 -15.35 -7.29
N TYR A 537 -25.37 -15.83 -8.43
CA TYR A 537 -25.58 -17.21 -8.87
C TYR A 537 -24.31 -18.03 -8.66
N HIS A 538 -24.18 -18.67 -7.51
CA HIS A 538 -22.99 -19.45 -7.14
C HIS A 538 -23.32 -20.89 -6.72
N PRO A 539 -23.57 -21.78 -7.68
CA PRO A 539 -23.62 -23.21 -7.41
C PRO A 539 -22.26 -23.71 -6.89
N LEU A 540 -22.27 -24.60 -5.89
CA LEU A 540 -21.04 -25.16 -5.32
C LEU A 540 -20.57 -26.36 -6.14
N VAL A 541 -19.30 -26.39 -6.51
CA VAL A 541 -18.67 -27.50 -7.23
C VAL A 541 -17.39 -27.95 -6.53
N ILE A 542 -17.02 -29.20 -6.74
CA ILE A 542 -15.76 -29.76 -6.25
C ILE A 542 -14.93 -30.28 -7.42
N THR A 543 -13.72 -29.77 -7.55
CA THR A 543 -12.78 -30.01 -8.65
C THR A 543 -11.39 -30.33 -8.13
N ASP A 544 -10.51 -30.83 -8.98
CA ASP A 544 -9.06 -30.91 -8.71
C ASP A 544 -8.31 -29.60 -9.01
N GLU A 545 -8.98 -28.63 -9.62
CA GLU A 545 -8.45 -27.31 -9.93
C GLU A 545 -8.76 -26.28 -8.81
N PRO A 546 -7.78 -25.45 -8.38
CA PRO A 546 -7.90 -24.53 -7.24
C PRO A 546 -8.69 -23.23 -7.43
N GLN A 547 -8.73 -22.65 -8.63
CA GLN A 547 -9.32 -21.34 -8.91
C GLN A 547 -10.85 -21.38 -9.02
N GLY A 548 -11.45 -22.44 -9.53
CA GLY A 548 -12.90 -22.50 -9.76
C GLY A 548 -13.36 -21.66 -10.94
N GLY A 549 -14.61 -21.18 -10.92
CA GLY A 549 -15.17 -20.42 -12.05
C GLY A 549 -15.23 -21.23 -13.35
N TYR A 550 -15.51 -22.54 -13.21
CA TYR A 550 -15.48 -23.53 -14.29
C TYR A 550 -16.22 -23.07 -15.56
N ASP A 551 -17.36 -22.39 -15.42
CA ASP A 551 -18.20 -21.91 -16.54
C ASP A 551 -17.52 -20.84 -17.41
N ARG A 552 -16.55 -20.09 -16.85
CA ARG A 552 -15.80 -19.04 -17.57
C ARG A 552 -14.60 -19.59 -18.32
N LEU A 553 -14.22 -20.84 -18.08
CA LEU A 553 -13.06 -21.45 -18.72
C LEU A 553 -13.41 -21.86 -20.16
N SER A 554 -12.42 -21.81 -21.04
CA SER A 554 -12.57 -22.33 -22.41
C SER A 554 -12.83 -23.84 -22.40
N ASP A 555 -13.49 -24.34 -23.45
CA ASP A 555 -13.79 -25.78 -23.60
C ASP A 555 -12.53 -26.66 -23.44
N ALA A 556 -11.38 -26.19 -23.94
CA ALA A 556 -10.10 -26.87 -23.77
C ALA A 556 -9.69 -26.97 -22.30
N LYS A 557 -9.70 -25.85 -21.56
CA LYS A 557 -9.37 -25.84 -20.12
C LYS A 557 -10.37 -26.65 -19.29
N GLN A 558 -11.66 -26.57 -19.62
CA GLN A 558 -12.70 -27.38 -18.97
C GLN A 558 -12.42 -28.87 -19.12
N SER A 559 -11.95 -29.31 -20.29
CA SER A 559 -11.64 -30.73 -20.56
C SER A 559 -10.43 -31.27 -19.79
N GLU A 560 -9.53 -30.39 -19.32
CA GLU A 560 -8.37 -30.74 -18.50
C GLU A 560 -8.72 -30.89 -17.02
N ILE A 561 -9.85 -30.34 -16.59
CA ILE A 561 -10.26 -30.29 -15.18
C ILE A 561 -11.15 -31.49 -14.85
N ARG A 562 -10.82 -32.18 -13.76
CA ARG A 562 -11.66 -33.26 -13.26
C ARG A 562 -12.71 -32.72 -12.30
N VAL A 563 -13.95 -32.67 -12.78
CA VAL A 563 -15.08 -32.39 -11.91
C VAL A 563 -15.44 -33.63 -11.09
N LEU A 564 -15.38 -33.50 -9.77
CA LEU A 564 -15.60 -34.59 -8.82
C LEU A 564 -17.02 -34.59 -8.25
N ALA A 565 -17.63 -33.40 -8.09
CA ALA A 565 -19.02 -33.26 -7.66
C ALA A 565 -19.62 -31.91 -8.08
N GLY A 566 -20.95 -31.84 -8.13
CA GLY A 566 -21.71 -30.59 -8.29
C GLY A 566 -22.02 -30.18 -9.73
N VAL A 567 -21.62 -30.98 -10.73
CA VAL A 567 -21.91 -30.76 -12.15
C VAL A 567 -22.39 -32.06 -12.80
N GLU A 568 -23.43 -31.94 -13.61
CA GLU A 568 -23.91 -32.98 -14.53
C GLU A 568 -23.65 -32.54 -15.97
N PHE A 569 -23.22 -33.47 -16.82
CA PHE A 569 -23.04 -33.18 -18.24
C PHE A 569 -24.27 -33.61 -19.03
N THR A 570 -24.81 -32.68 -19.83
CA THR A 570 -25.90 -32.98 -20.75
C THR A 570 -25.44 -33.97 -21.83
N ARG A 571 -26.38 -34.58 -22.58
CA ARG A 571 -26.06 -35.44 -23.73
C ARG A 571 -25.18 -34.78 -24.80
N ARG A 572 -25.18 -33.44 -24.83
CA ARG A 572 -24.36 -32.62 -25.75
C ARG A 572 -23.01 -32.22 -25.14
N GLY A 573 -22.64 -32.77 -23.99
CA GLY A 573 -21.39 -32.46 -23.28
C GLY A 573 -21.38 -31.13 -22.54
N ARG A 574 -22.49 -30.37 -22.51
CA ARG A 574 -22.54 -29.10 -21.78
C ARG A 574 -22.62 -29.33 -20.27
N PRO A 575 -21.78 -28.68 -19.45
CA PRO A 575 -21.85 -28.76 -18.00
C PRO A 575 -23.11 -28.06 -17.47
N LYS A 576 -23.74 -28.64 -16.47
CA LYS A 576 -24.90 -28.08 -15.76
C LYS A 576 -24.67 -28.24 -14.25
N PRO A 577 -24.63 -27.16 -13.46
CA PRO A 577 -24.46 -27.27 -12.02
C PRO A 577 -25.70 -27.90 -11.36
N THR A 578 -25.49 -28.73 -10.34
CA THR A 578 -26.56 -29.42 -9.60
C THR A 578 -26.81 -28.87 -8.20
N ALA A 579 -25.83 -28.17 -7.62
CA ALA A 579 -25.88 -27.68 -6.24
C ALA A 579 -26.17 -26.17 -6.16
N ALA A 580 -27.32 -25.74 -6.68
CA ALA A 580 -27.77 -24.34 -6.67
C ALA A 580 -28.98 -24.17 -5.72
N GLY A 581 -28.74 -23.67 -4.50
CA GLY A 581 -29.78 -23.43 -3.48
C GLY A 581 -30.12 -21.94 -3.29
N PRO A 582 -31.16 -21.60 -2.51
CA PRO A 582 -31.57 -20.22 -2.25
C PRO A 582 -30.41 -19.38 -1.70
N LEU A 583 -30.38 -18.08 -1.97
CA LEU A 583 -29.26 -17.22 -1.57
C LEU A 583 -29.25 -17.05 -0.05
N CYS A 584 -28.09 -17.23 0.59
CA CYS A 584 -27.84 -16.64 1.88
C CYS A 584 -26.51 -15.90 1.91
N LEU A 585 -26.57 -14.60 2.19
CA LEU A 585 -25.45 -13.69 2.05
C LEU A 585 -25.24 -12.87 3.33
N GLY A 586 -24.02 -12.91 3.85
CA GLY A 586 -23.54 -11.96 4.85
C GLY A 586 -23.35 -10.58 4.22
N ARG A 587 -24.11 -9.59 4.68
CA ARG A 587 -24.02 -8.20 4.22
C ARG A 587 -23.43 -7.31 5.29
N TYR A 588 -22.71 -6.27 4.85
CA TYR A 588 -22.27 -5.21 5.74
C TYR A 588 -23.48 -4.47 6.35
N PRO A 589 -23.34 -3.85 7.52
CA PRO A 589 -24.31 -2.89 8.02
C PRO A 589 -24.56 -1.76 6.99
N PRO A 590 -25.75 -1.13 6.99
CA PRO A 590 -26.00 0.06 6.19
C PRO A 590 -24.94 1.15 6.45
N ASN A 591 -24.49 1.83 5.39
CA ASN A 591 -23.50 2.92 5.43
C ASN A 591 -22.11 2.52 5.96
N TYR A 592 -21.79 1.22 5.99
CA TYR A 592 -20.46 0.77 6.36
C TYR A 592 -19.43 1.03 5.25
N ASP A 593 -18.26 1.54 5.63
CA ASP A 593 -17.15 1.73 4.70
C ASP A 593 -16.27 0.48 4.62
N ARG A 594 -16.41 -0.27 3.51
CA ARG A 594 -15.69 -1.51 3.22
C ARG A 594 -14.17 -1.33 3.11
N ARG A 595 -13.67 -0.11 2.90
CA ARG A 595 -12.23 0.18 2.91
C ARG A 595 -11.60 -0.08 4.28
N LEU A 596 -12.41 -0.09 5.33
CA LEU A 596 -12.00 -0.36 6.71
C LEU A 596 -11.98 -1.85 7.07
N ASP A 597 -12.22 -2.76 6.12
CA ASP A 597 -12.22 -4.20 6.36
C ASP A 597 -10.87 -4.69 6.92
N ASP A 598 -9.77 -4.12 6.43
CA ASP A 598 -8.41 -4.49 6.86
C ASP A 598 -8.07 -4.01 8.29
N ASN A 599 -8.88 -3.10 8.87
CA ASN A 599 -8.70 -2.64 10.24
C ASN A 599 -9.16 -3.67 11.28
N PHE A 600 -9.89 -4.72 10.88
CA PHE A 600 -10.23 -5.78 11.82
C PHE A 600 -9.03 -6.70 12.11
N PRO A 601 -8.69 -6.93 13.38
CA PRO A 601 -7.53 -7.75 13.73
C PRO A 601 -7.76 -9.26 13.51
N THR A 602 -9.03 -9.70 13.45
CA THR A 602 -9.37 -11.12 13.25
C THR A 602 -10.66 -11.26 12.45
N PHE A 603 -10.75 -12.33 11.66
CA PHE A 603 -11.99 -12.72 10.98
C PHE A 603 -13.18 -12.82 11.93
N LYS A 604 -13.00 -13.33 13.16
CA LYS A 604 -14.09 -13.47 14.13
C LYS A 604 -14.72 -12.13 14.53
N LYS A 605 -13.93 -11.05 14.63
CA LYS A 605 -14.46 -9.71 14.89
C LYS A 605 -15.18 -9.16 13.66
N PHE A 606 -14.59 -9.35 12.47
CA PHE A 606 -15.21 -8.98 11.20
C PHE A 606 -16.57 -9.68 10.99
N ASN A 607 -16.63 -11.00 11.11
CA ASN A 607 -17.85 -11.77 10.88
C ASN A 607 -19.02 -11.39 11.83
N LYS A 608 -18.71 -10.93 13.05
CA LYS A 608 -19.73 -10.45 14.00
C LYS A 608 -20.42 -9.16 13.56
N THR A 609 -19.83 -8.37 12.67
CA THR A 609 -20.45 -7.13 12.16
C THR A 609 -21.40 -7.40 11.01
N LEU A 610 -21.27 -8.55 10.34
CA LEU A 610 -22.09 -8.93 9.20
C LEU A 610 -23.52 -9.30 9.62
N ARG A 611 -24.47 -8.96 8.76
CA ARG A 611 -25.90 -9.32 8.88
C ARG A 611 -26.24 -10.32 7.77
N PHE A 612 -26.59 -11.54 8.16
CA PHE A 612 -26.96 -12.58 7.19
C PHE A 612 -28.42 -12.43 6.77
N HIS A 613 -28.63 -12.34 5.45
CA HIS A 613 -29.94 -12.38 4.83
C HIS A 613 -30.06 -13.66 4.01
N CYS A 614 -31.00 -14.53 4.36
CA CYS A 614 -31.26 -15.76 3.64
C CYS A 614 -32.66 -15.75 3.01
N ASP A 615 -32.74 -16.11 1.73
CA ASP A 615 -34.00 -16.30 1.03
C ASP A 615 -34.72 -17.57 1.52
N GLU A 616 -36.04 -17.60 1.33
CA GLU A 616 -36.90 -18.73 1.69
C GLU A 616 -36.58 -19.99 0.87
N GLY A 617 -36.88 -21.15 1.46
CA GLY A 617 -36.68 -22.45 0.83
C GLY A 617 -35.55 -23.28 1.46
N ASP A 618 -35.51 -24.55 1.08
CA ASP A 618 -34.52 -25.51 1.54
C ASP A 618 -33.18 -25.35 0.79
N PRO A 619 -32.04 -25.58 1.45
CA PRO A 619 -30.74 -25.55 0.79
C PRO A 619 -30.63 -26.64 -0.25
N ALA A 620 -29.86 -26.40 -1.32
CA ALA A 620 -29.49 -27.48 -2.23
C ALA A 620 -28.51 -28.43 -1.53
N ILE A 621 -28.73 -29.74 -1.66
CA ILE A 621 -27.89 -30.75 -1.02
C ILE A 621 -26.91 -31.30 -2.06
N LEU A 622 -25.62 -31.06 -1.85
CA LEU A 622 -24.54 -31.72 -2.57
C LEU A 622 -23.98 -32.85 -1.71
N GLU A 623 -24.34 -34.08 -2.07
CA GLU A 623 -23.88 -35.29 -1.40
C GLU A 623 -22.65 -35.85 -2.11
N ILE A 624 -21.59 -36.14 -1.35
CA ILE A 624 -20.34 -36.67 -1.88
C ILE A 624 -19.84 -37.85 -1.05
N THR A 625 -19.21 -38.82 -1.71
CA THR A 625 -18.51 -39.92 -1.05
C THR A 625 -17.12 -40.07 -1.70
N PRO A 626 -16.08 -39.39 -1.17
CA PRO A 626 -14.73 -39.47 -1.72
C PRO A 626 -14.24 -40.93 -1.74
N ASN A 627 -13.69 -41.39 -2.85
CA ASN A 627 -13.21 -42.76 -3.02
C ASN A 627 -11.71 -42.78 -3.32
N SER A 628 -11.14 -43.98 -3.57
CA SER A 628 -9.71 -44.15 -3.86
C SER A 628 -9.23 -43.43 -5.12
N SER A 629 -10.14 -43.06 -6.03
CA SER A 629 -9.78 -42.30 -7.24
C SER A 629 -9.69 -40.80 -7.01
N TRP A 630 -10.17 -40.27 -5.88
CA TRP A 630 -10.08 -38.83 -5.58
C TRP A 630 -8.66 -38.46 -5.18
N PRO A 631 -8.10 -37.36 -5.72
CA PRO A 631 -6.83 -36.81 -5.25
C PRO A 631 -6.84 -36.52 -3.74
N ASP A 632 -5.66 -36.46 -3.13
CA ASP A 632 -5.52 -36.12 -1.70
C ASP A 632 -5.90 -34.68 -1.39
N ILE A 633 -5.82 -33.79 -2.38
CA ILE A 633 -6.26 -32.40 -2.27
C ILE A 633 -7.20 -32.12 -3.43
N VAL A 634 -8.40 -31.66 -3.09
CA VAL A 634 -9.42 -31.20 -4.03
C VAL A 634 -9.94 -29.84 -3.54
N TYR A 635 -10.72 -29.14 -4.35
CA TYR A 635 -11.12 -27.77 -4.07
C TYR A 635 -12.62 -27.61 -4.20
N TYR A 636 -13.25 -26.97 -3.21
CA TYR A 636 -14.63 -26.52 -3.34
C TYR A 636 -14.62 -25.08 -3.83
N ASN A 637 -15.42 -24.77 -4.84
CA ASN A 637 -15.48 -23.44 -5.43
C ASN A 637 -16.88 -23.12 -5.97
N SER A 638 -17.07 -21.87 -6.38
CA SER A 638 -18.22 -21.48 -7.19
C SER A 638 -18.06 -21.98 -8.63
N PHE A 639 -19.14 -22.47 -9.21
CA PHE A 639 -19.20 -22.89 -10.62
C PHE A 639 -18.97 -21.70 -11.57
N THR A 640 -19.46 -20.53 -11.22
CA THR A 640 -19.51 -19.35 -12.10
C THR A 640 -18.34 -18.40 -11.89
N HIS A 641 -17.90 -18.22 -10.64
CA HIS A 641 -16.87 -17.26 -10.28
C HIS A 641 -15.63 -17.98 -9.74
N ALA A 642 -14.46 -17.53 -10.20
CA ALA A 642 -13.19 -17.99 -9.65
C ALA A 642 -12.94 -17.38 -8.26
N ASN A 643 -12.03 -18.00 -7.52
CA ASN A 643 -11.44 -17.53 -6.28
C ASN A 643 -12.47 -17.21 -5.17
N MET A 644 -13.39 -18.14 -4.93
CA MET A 644 -14.39 -18.02 -3.86
C MET A 644 -14.26 -19.07 -2.77
N GLY A 645 -13.63 -20.21 -3.04
CA GLY A 645 -13.50 -21.31 -2.10
C GLY A 645 -12.06 -21.75 -1.89
N TRP A 646 -11.88 -22.94 -1.31
CA TRP A 646 -10.58 -23.41 -0.83
C TRP A 646 -10.46 -24.94 -0.78
N LYS A 647 -9.52 -25.44 0.01
CA LYS A 647 -9.04 -26.82 -0.02
C LYS A 647 -9.90 -27.78 0.79
N ILE A 648 -10.04 -28.98 0.25
CA ILE A 648 -10.47 -30.19 0.94
C ILE A 648 -9.34 -31.20 0.89
N HIS A 649 -8.85 -31.60 2.06
CA HIS A 649 -7.91 -32.70 2.24
C HIS A 649 -8.68 -34.01 2.34
N ILE A 650 -8.43 -34.92 1.40
CA ILE A 650 -9.00 -36.26 1.36
C ILE A 650 -8.00 -37.23 1.99
N VAL A 651 -8.40 -37.83 3.12
CA VAL A 651 -7.54 -38.71 3.92
C VAL A 651 -8.10 -40.12 4.04
N ASP A 652 -7.24 -41.10 4.27
CA ASP A 652 -7.69 -42.48 4.54
C ASP A 652 -8.06 -42.66 6.03
N SER A 653 -7.42 -41.90 6.91
CA SER A 653 -7.69 -41.88 8.34
C SER A 653 -7.42 -40.50 8.95
N TYR A 654 -8.17 -40.16 10.00
CA TYR A 654 -7.98 -38.93 10.77
C TYR A 654 -6.80 -39.11 11.75
N VAL A 655 -5.57 -39.18 11.22
CA VAL A 655 -4.34 -39.21 12.04
C VAL A 655 -3.65 -37.87 11.90
N ARG A 656 -3.69 -37.06 12.96
CA ARG A 656 -2.93 -35.81 13.03
C ARG A 656 -1.46 -36.20 13.19
N ARG A 657 -0.67 -36.17 12.10
CA ARG A 657 0.80 -36.27 12.24
C ARG A 657 1.22 -35.05 13.07
N ALA A 658 1.74 -35.29 14.27
CA ALA A 658 2.48 -34.26 14.98
C ALA A 658 3.58 -33.80 14.02
N SER A 659 3.62 -32.51 13.71
CA SER A 659 4.78 -31.91 13.08
C SER A 659 5.99 -32.31 13.93
N ALA A 660 6.94 -33.04 13.34
CA ALA A 660 8.24 -33.26 13.94
C ALA A 660 9.00 -31.93 13.90
N GLY A 661 8.55 -30.97 14.71
CA GLY A 661 9.32 -29.83 15.16
C GLY A 661 10.25 -30.31 16.26
N THR A 662 11.22 -31.12 15.90
CA THR A 662 12.42 -31.33 16.68
C THR A 662 13.55 -31.31 15.67
N THR A 663 13.96 -30.10 15.31
CA THR A 663 15.36 -29.86 14.98
C THR A 663 16.16 -30.18 16.24
N GLY A 664 16.34 -31.47 16.50
CA GLY A 664 17.39 -31.94 17.35
C GLY A 664 18.67 -31.45 16.70
N THR A 665 19.29 -30.46 17.32
CA THR A 665 20.68 -30.11 17.10
C THR A 665 21.46 -31.40 17.23
N ILE A 666 21.83 -31.98 16.08
CA ILE A 666 22.85 -33.02 16.03
C ILE A 666 24.12 -32.31 16.46
N SER A 667 24.41 -32.41 17.75
CA SER A 667 25.63 -31.94 18.36
C SER A 667 26.79 -32.54 17.57
N PHE A 668 27.55 -31.66 16.94
CA PHE A 668 28.78 -31.93 16.18
C PHE A 668 29.88 -32.62 17.02
N LEU A 669 29.61 -32.90 18.31
CA LEU A 669 30.53 -33.53 19.26
C LEU A 669 30.51 -35.07 19.24
N VAL A 670 29.55 -35.73 18.59
CA VAL A 670 29.53 -37.21 18.52
C VAL A 670 30.37 -37.76 17.36
N PHE A 671 30.66 -36.95 16.33
CA PHE A 671 31.52 -37.37 15.21
C PHE A 671 33.03 -37.27 15.51
N ILE A 672 33.44 -36.51 16.53
CA ILE A 672 34.86 -36.38 16.93
C ILE A 672 35.30 -37.50 17.90
N ALA A 673 34.37 -38.08 18.65
CA ALA A 673 34.66 -39.24 19.51
C ALA A 673 34.83 -40.56 18.73
N ALA A 674 34.25 -40.69 17.53
CA ALA A 674 34.41 -41.87 16.68
C ALA A 674 35.70 -41.84 15.83
N LEU A 675 36.27 -40.66 15.56
CA LEU A 675 37.54 -40.54 14.82
C LEU A 675 38.79 -40.68 15.71
N THR A 676 38.68 -40.43 17.02
CA THR A 676 39.82 -40.53 17.95
C THR A 676 40.11 -41.97 18.42
N VAL A 677 39.14 -42.89 18.29
CA VAL A 677 39.34 -44.33 18.56
C VAL A 677 39.90 -45.09 17.34
N ALA A 678 39.80 -44.52 16.13
CA ALA A 678 40.35 -45.15 14.91
C ALA A 678 41.82 -44.77 14.61
N VAL A 679 42.33 -43.65 15.16
CA VAL A 679 43.72 -43.19 14.94
C VAL A 679 44.70 -43.71 16.01
N SER A 680 44.21 -44.21 17.15
CA SER A 680 45.04 -44.83 18.20
C SER A 680 45.33 -46.33 17.97
N ARG A 681 45.04 -46.87 16.78
CA ARG A 681 45.44 -48.22 16.33
C ARG A 681 46.32 -48.24 15.08
N LEU A 682 46.79 -47.07 14.64
CA LEU A 682 47.72 -46.92 13.52
C LEU A 682 48.79 -45.86 13.85
N PHE A 683 49.38 -45.92 15.05
CA PHE A 683 50.73 -45.48 15.38
C PHE A 683 51.17 -46.13 16.70
#